data_AF-A0A852PJK0-F1
#
_entry.id   AF-A0A852PJK0-F1
#
_cell.length_a   1.000
_cell.length_b   1.000
_cell.length_c   1.000
_cell.angle_alpha   90.00
_cell.angle_beta   90.00
_cell.angle_gamma   90.00
#
_symmetry.space_group_name_H-M   'P 1'
#
loop_
_entity.id
_entity.type
_entity.pdbx_description
1 polymer ?
#
loop_
_entity_poly.entity_id
_entity_poly.type
_entity_poly.pdbx_seq_one_letter_code
_entity_poly.pdbx_strand_id
1 'polypeptide(L)'
;MNTKTSFSYSLIALALWSSYSFGAVSDDVIAGTPPTHLDPHDTTDHGQNIFAGDGPRLYPNARNNIMNTTGNPKFGGSYSLVIGESAGNDAGNDKGNAKYLLLVGESAGDSLWGNSKYKFIFGEAAGWHAGGEYVYAFGSHAARRAAGDYNFSFGENSYSSDTHTYGKYNFNFGENSGYNNKGNRNVNFGFHAGEGVTGSDNFALGHHAGTSVTGNHNFAYGQDAGQNTSGSRNIALGQNAGQNVKGVYNLAFGLGAGSKVDGHKNAAGVYGQSVGSNNMAFGKYSGNNVVGNFNLAFAENAGNYVGHDWEDIYDADGKFIERKDKGTVDGAEHNIAFGFSAGRWIAGQDNFAAGVNSGSYIKGESNVVLGKESGKEVTGNANTALGYYSGNKVTGSNNYAAGQEAGNEVRGDNNVAMGKSAGQKVTGNSNFAGGEDAGKEVEGNNNIALGKKSGNKLKGNGNISIGEEANSEDDVLEVSNAIAIGKKSKAKKANAAAFGNESEASELRSLALGYKANASIADSVAIGSNATTVSTSNYSMGTDKNYNSMGIDNHTFNFAGGKNVVGVFSVGNETQTRRIQHVAPGLISAESTDAINGSQLYSFIPRVSFYSGGAKAPAGATTSPAIGTTEVAKDLLVNGLRMDFGDGLYAEKRTDSKGDFIFVGSNTKNTTGDAGVAGPKGDKGNKGDKGDKGDKGDKGDKGDTGQDGAAGAQGPKGDKGDPGQDGAAGA
;
A
#
# COMPACT_ATOMS: atom_id res chain seq x y z
N MET A 1 -80.19 -62.98 29.47
CA MET A 1 -80.96 -61.74 29.24
C MET A 1 -80.04 -60.56 29.54
N ASN A 2 -79.93 -59.51 28.73
CA ASN A 2 -80.47 -59.33 27.38
C ASN A 2 -79.59 -58.33 26.60
N THR A 3 -79.63 -58.38 25.25
CA THR A 3 -79.31 -57.28 24.32
C THR A 3 -78.06 -56.40 24.61
N LYS A 4 -76.93 -56.49 23.90
CA LYS A 4 -76.76 -56.27 22.43
C LYS A 4 -77.43 -54.98 21.86
N THR A 5 -77.76 -53.99 22.69
CA THR A 5 -78.43 -52.73 22.27
C THR A 5 -77.59 -51.45 22.42
N SER A 6 -76.27 -51.53 22.27
CA SER A 6 -75.44 -50.41 21.76
C SER A 6 -74.96 -50.63 20.32
N PHE A 7 -75.39 -51.73 19.69
CA PHE A 7 -75.13 -52.13 18.30
C PHE A 7 -75.90 -51.25 17.27
N SER A 8 -76.16 -49.99 17.63
CA SER A 8 -77.14 -49.12 16.96
C SER A 8 -76.80 -47.63 17.01
N TYR A 9 -75.53 -47.29 17.33
CA TYR A 9 -74.84 -46.14 16.72
C TYR A 9 -74.03 -46.58 15.49
N SER A 10 -74.50 -47.63 14.82
CA SER A 10 -74.55 -47.66 13.36
C SER A 10 -74.92 -46.29 12.78
N LEU A 11 -74.51 -46.03 11.55
CA LEU A 11 -75.03 -44.92 10.73
C LEU A 11 -74.49 -43.50 11.04
N ILE A 12 -73.17 -43.32 11.03
CA ILE A 12 -72.58 -42.03 10.57
C ILE A 12 -71.72 -42.25 9.33
N ALA A 13 -72.45 -42.42 8.21
CA ALA A 13 -72.16 -41.76 6.94
C ALA A 13 -70.90 -42.12 6.12
N LEU A 14 -70.72 -43.39 5.75
CA LEU A 14 -70.23 -43.73 4.39
C LEU A 14 -70.67 -45.11 3.84
N ALA A 15 -71.49 -45.87 4.57
CA ALA A 15 -72.08 -47.14 4.11
C ALA A 15 -73.25 -46.99 3.10
N LEU A 16 -73.31 -45.89 2.33
CA LEU A 16 -74.44 -45.56 1.43
C LEU A 16 -74.19 -45.86 -0.06
N TRP A 17 -73.04 -46.44 -0.43
CA TRP A 17 -72.59 -46.57 -1.84
C TRP A 17 -71.95 -47.95 -2.18
N SER A 18 -72.40 -49.08 -1.62
CA SER A 18 -71.82 -50.40 -1.98
C SER A 18 -72.83 -51.55 -2.13
N SER A 19 -72.54 -52.47 -3.04
CA SER A 19 -73.43 -53.54 -3.53
C SER A 19 -73.20 -54.93 -2.90
N TYR A 20 -72.38 -55.03 -1.86
CA TYR A 20 -71.80 -56.29 -1.40
C TYR A 20 -72.47 -56.88 -0.14
N SER A 21 -72.37 -58.20 0.03
CA SER A 21 -72.89 -58.93 1.19
C SER A 21 -71.90 -58.94 2.35
N PHE A 22 -72.40 -58.69 3.58
CA PHE A 22 -71.61 -58.77 4.80
C PHE A 22 -71.66 -60.17 5.43
N GLY A 23 -70.51 -60.63 5.94
CA GLY A 23 -70.37 -61.86 6.70
C GLY A 23 -69.56 -61.66 7.99
N ALA A 24 -69.88 -62.46 9.01
CA ALA A 24 -69.11 -62.54 10.25
C ALA A 24 -68.55 -63.95 10.40
N VAL A 25 -67.23 -64.06 10.54
CA VAL A 25 -66.50 -65.32 10.78
C VAL A 25 -65.52 -65.02 11.90
N SER A 26 -65.72 -65.64 13.07
CA SER A 26 -65.09 -65.24 14.34
C SER A 26 -65.37 -63.77 14.72
N ASP A 27 -64.50 -63.11 15.48
CA ASP A 27 -64.65 -61.73 16.00
C ASP A 27 -64.28 -60.64 14.96
N ASP A 28 -64.40 -60.95 13.66
CA ASP A 28 -64.00 -60.10 12.53
C ASP A 28 -65.19 -59.68 11.64
N VAL A 29 -65.06 -58.53 10.96
CA VAL A 29 -66.07 -57.94 10.05
C VAL A 29 -65.58 -57.98 8.61
N ILE A 30 -66.31 -58.65 7.71
CA ILE A 30 -65.88 -58.89 6.32
C ILE A 30 -66.93 -58.40 5.31
N ALA A 31 -66.49 -57.65 4.31
CA ALA A 31 -67.25 -57.21 3.13
C ALA A 31 -66.48 -57.55 1.83
N GLY A 32 -66.48 -58.81 1.42
CA GLY A 32 -65.64 -59.28 0.31
C GLY A 32 -65.39 -60.79 0.35
N THR A 33 -64.26 -61.25 -0.19
CA THR A 33 -63.84 -62.65 -0.07
C THR A 33 -63.16 -62.92 1.29
N PRO A 34 -63.28 -64.12 1.88
CA PRO A 34 -62.69 -64.40 3.19
C PRO A 34 -61.15 -64.46 3.15
N PRO A 35 -60.46 -64.07 4.24
CA PRO A 35 -59.01 -64.24 4.36
C PRO A 35 -58.61 -65.72 4.46
N THR A 36 -57.32 -66.01 4.23
CA THR A 36 -56.74 -67.35 4.35
C THR A 36 -55.55 -67.38 5.30
N HIS A 37 -55.33 -68.49 6.01
CA HIS A 37 -54.21 -68.65 6.93
C HIS A 37 -52.96 -69.14 6.19
N LEU A 38 -51.79 -68.59 6.53
CA LEU A 38 -50.52 -68.98 5.91
C LEU A 38 -50.02 -70.38 6.34
N ASP A 39 -50.57 -70.92 7.42
CA ASP A 39 -50.16 -72.17 8.06
C ASP A 39 -51.42 -73.01 8.37
N PRO A 40 -51.63 -74.19 7.76
CA PRO A 40 -52.86 -74.98 7.93
C PRO A 40 -52.97 -75.65 9.31
N HIS A 41 -51.96 -75.51 10.17
CA HIS A 41 -51.98 -75.92 11.56
C HIS A 41 -52.05 -74.73 12.53
N ASP A 42 -52.33 -73.52 12.04
CA ASP A 42 -52.51 -72.35 12.88
C ASP A 42 -53.77 -72.46 13.74
N THR A 43 -53.59 -72.45 15.06
CA THR A 43 -54.68 -72.41 16.05
C THR A 43 -54.65 -71.11 16.86
N THR A 44 -53.93 -70.09 16.39
CA THR A 44 -53.89 -68.80 17.07
C THR A 44 -55.17 -68.00 16.85
N ASP A 45 -55.53 -67.19 17.84
CA ASP A 45 -56.66 -66.27 17.73
C ASP A 45 -56.23 -65.02 16.96
N HIS A 46 -57.00 -64.66 15.93
CA HIS A 46 -56.70 -63.56 15.00
C HIS A 46 -57.62 -62.34 15.17
N GLY A 47 -58.55 -62.35 16.14
CA GLY A 47 -59.69 -61.42 16.14
C GLY A 47 -59.39 -59.91 16.19
N GLN A 48 -60.44 -59.12 15.95
CA GLN A 48 -60.48 -57.64 15.91
C GLN A 48 -59.99 -57.02 14.59
N ASN A 49 -60.49 -57.52 13.46
CA ASN A 49 -60.22 -56.98 12.12
C ASN A 49 -61.49 -56.55 11.37
N ILE A 50 -61.34 -55.58 10.47
CA ILE A 50 -62.32 -55.15 9.47
C ILE A 50 -61.67 -55.28 8.07
N PHE A 51 -62.40 -55.82 7.09
CA PHE A 51 -61.91 -56.02 5.72
C PHE A 51 -62.96 -55.65 4.66
N ALA A 52 -62.51 -55.00 3.57
CA ALA A 52 -63.25 -54.79 2.34
C ALA A 52 -62.41 -55.22 1.11
N GLY A 53 -63.03 -55.89 0.14
CA GLY A 53 -62.37 -56.33 -1.12
C GLY A 53 -61.87 -57.78 -1.12
N ASP A 54 -60.69 -58.02 -1.68
CA ASP A 54 -60.06 -59.35 -1.72
C ASP A 54 -59.45 -59.73 -0.36
N GLY A 55 -59.80 -60.92 0.14
CA GLY A 55 -59.35 -61.46 1.42
C GLY A 55 -57.85 -61.77 1.44
N PRO A 56 -57.07 -61.23 2.40
CA PRO A 56 -55.61 -61.39 2.46
C PRO A 56 -55.15 -62.72 3.11
N ARG A 57 -53.83 -62.98 3.04
CA ARG A 57 -53.14 -64.07 3.74
C ARG A 57 -52.63 -63.62 5.11
N LEU A 58 -53.09 -64.21 6.21
CA LEU A 58 -52.79 -63.76 7.57
C LEU A 58 -51.67 -64.55 8.24
N TYR A 59 -50.78 -63.83 8.95
CA TYR A 59 -49.79 -64.39 9.88
C TYR A 59 -50.37 -64.56 11.31
N PRO A 60 -49.79 -65.42 12.17
CA PRO A 60 -50.29 -65.70 13.53
C PRO A 60 -50.40 -64.51 14.50
N ASN A 61 -49.83 -63.36 14.14
CA ASN A 61 -49.88 -62.12 14.92
C ASN A 61 -50.71 -61.02 14.24
N ALA A 62 -51.48 -61.32 13.20
CA ALA A 62 -52.39 -60.38 12.57
C ALA A 62 -53.60 -60.11 13.49
N ARG A 63 -53.63 -58.91 14.11
CA ARG A 63 -54.73 -58.40 14.94
C ARG A 63 -54.82 -56.87 14.80
N ASN A 64 -56.00 -56.29 15.01
CA ASN A 64 -56.27 -54.84 14.93
C ASN A 64 -55.98 -54.26 13.52
N ASN A 65 -56.75 -54.70 12.52
CA ASN A 65 -56.65 -54.30 11.09
C ASN A 65 -57.98 -53.73 10.54
N ILE A 66 -57.99 -52.90 9.48
CA ILE A 66 -59.21 -52.25 8.91
C ILE A 66 -59.19 -52.14 7.36
N MET A 67 -58.66 -53.14 6.64
CA MET A 67 -58.13 -52.98 5.27
C MET A 67 -59.17 -52.77 4.15
N ASN A 68 -58.75 -52.13 3.06
CA ASN A 68 -59.38 -52.17 1.74
C ASN A 68 -58.36 -52.69 0.72
N THR A 69 -58.58 -53.86 0.13
CA THR A 69 -57.55 -54.62 -0.61
C THR A 69 -58.06 -55.25 -1.90
N THR A 70 -57.12 -55.44 -2.82
CA THR A 70 -57.24 -56.15 -4.09
C THR A 70 -55.97 -57.00 -4.26
N GLY A 71 -56.05 -58.18 -4.88
CA GLY A 71 -54.87 -59.00 -5.22
C GLY A 71 -54.30 -59.94 -4.14
N ASN A 72 -54.93 -60.06 -2.96
CA ASN A 72 -54.61 -61.07 -1.91
C ASN A 72 -53.17 -61.01 -1.28
N PRO A 73 -52.78 -59.90 -0.63
CA PRO A 73 -51.46 -59.69 0.01
C PRO A 73 -51.26 -60.42 1.37
N LYS A 74 -50.04 -60.41 1.95
CA LYS A 74 -49.68 -61.13 3.21
C LYS A 74 -49.46 -60.21 4.42
N PHE A 75 -50.16 -60.36 5.54
CA PHE A 75 -50.12 -59.37 6.64
C PHE A 75 -49.95 -59.90 8.07
N GLY A 76 -49.26 -59.12 8.92
CA GLY A 76 -49.12 -59.28 10.39
C GLY A 76 -49.30 -57.94 11.13
N GLY A 77 -49.66 -57.90 12.42
CA GLY A 77 -50.37 -56.74 12.99
C GLY A 77 -49.94 -56.19 14.36
N SER A 78 -50.03 -54.85 14.48
CA SER A 78 -50.21 -54.03 15.71
C SER A 78 -49.95 -52.53 15.41
N TYR A 79 -50.80 -51.75 14.76
CA TYR A 79 -52.25 -51.86 14.67
C TYR A 79 -52.72 -51.36 13.27
N SER A 80 -51.90 -51.62 12.25
CA SER A 80 -52.10 -51.34 10.81
C SER A 80 -52.45 -49.87 10.49
N LEU A 81 -53.35 -49.42 9.61
CA LEU A 81 -54.40 -49.94 8.70
C LEU A 81 -54.03 -49.49 7.26
N VAL A 82 -54.10 -50.26 6.18
CA VAL A 82 -53.50 -49.88 4.86
C VAL A 82 -54.62 -49.95 3.77
N ILE A 83 -54.85 -48.91 2.92
CA ILE A 83 -56.15 -48.66 2.19
C ILE A 83 -56.04 -48.43 0.65
N GLY A 84 -55.99 -49.51 -0.15
CA GLY A 84 -56.34 -49.63 -1.59
C GLY A 84 -55.72 -48.72 -2.68
N GLU A 85 -55.28 -49.21 -3.84
CA GLU A 85 -54.62 -50.49 -4.20
C GLU A 85 -53.14 -50.14 -4.47
N SER A 86 -52.12 -51.01 -4.48
CA SER A 86 -51.88 -52.32 -3.85
C SER A 86 -51.23 -52.24 -2.45
N ALA A 87 -51.43 -51.13 -1.75
CA ALA A 87 -51.51 -51.05 -0.31
C ALA A 87 -50.31 -51.66 0.48
N GLY A 88 -49.15 -51.00 0.45
CA GLY A 88 -47.96 -51.41 -0.30
C GLY A 88 -47.16 -52.53 0.36
N ASN A 89 -47.82 -53.67 0.50
CA ASN A 89 -47.34 -54.90 1.12
C ASN A 89 -46.82 -55.85 0.02
N ASP A 90 -45.60 -56.39 0.15
CA ASP A 90 -45.46 -57.72 0.76
C ASP A 90 -44.84 -57.66 2.19
N ALA A 91 -45.14 -56.61 2.97
CA ALA A 91 -44.63 -56.35 4.32
C ALA A 91 -44.79 -57.51 5.34
N GLY A 92 -43.74 -57.93 6.04
CA GLY A 92 -42.34 -57.66 5.72
C GLY A 92 -41.34 -58.57 6.41
N ASN A 93 -41.25 -59.87 6.14
CA ASN A 93 -42.29 -60.87 5.86
C ASN A 93 -41.62 -62.22 6.20
N ASP A 94 -42.46 -63.20 6.51
CA ASP A 94 -42.35 -64.09 7.67
C ASP A 94 -42.41 -63.41 9.04
N LYS A 95 -42.77 -64.20 10.07
CA LYS A 95 -44.01 -64.03 10.87
C LYS A 95 -44.22 -62.70 11.65
N GLY A 96 -44.19 -61.56 10.94
CA GLY A 96 -45.31 -60.61 10.93
C GLY A 96 -45.15 -59.25 11.62
N ASN A 97 -43.97 -58.62 11.65
CA ASN A 97 -43.83 -57.37 12.43
C ASN A 97 -44.39 -56.12 11.74
N ALA A 98 -45.56 -55.70 12.22
CA ALA A 98 -46.06 -54.34 12.09
C ALA A 98 -46.27 -53.75 13.49
N LYS A 99 -45.47 -52.75 13.82
CA LYS A 99 -45.85 -51.72 14.79
C LYS A 99 -45.32 -50.45 14.15
N TYR A 100 -46.04 -49.53 13.57
CA TYR A 100 -47.43 -49.26 13.26
C TYR A 100 -47.38 -48.82 11.76
N LEU A 101 -48.54 -48.70 11.11
CA LEU A 101 -48.89 -47.71 10.06
C LEU A 101 -49.16 -48.17 8.62
N LEU A 102 -50.46 -48.09 8.29
CA LEU A 102 -51.08 -47.14 7.34
C LEU A 102 -50.14 -46.25 6.51
N LEU A 103 -50.27 -46.27 5.17
CA LEU A 103 -50.69 -45.16 4.28
C LEU A 103 -50.65 -45.67 2.81
N VAL A 104 -51.63 -45.30 1.96
CA VAL A 104 -51.90 -45.91 0.62
C VAL A 104 -52.82 -44.99 -0.20
N GLY A 105 -52.76 -44.90 -1.55
CA GLY A 105 -51.96 -45.65 -2.54
C GLY A 105 -51.53 -44.74 -3.71
N GLU A 106 -50.97 -45.23 -4.82
CA GLU A 106 -50.70 -46.62 -5.23
C GLU A 106 -49.18 -46.90 -5.39
N SER A 107 -48.73 -48.09 -5.72
CA SER A 107 -48.62 -49.17 -4.74
C SER A 107 -49.29 -48.87 -3.37
N ALA A 108 -48.76 -48.22 -2.35
CA ALA A 108 -47.62 -47.34 -2.26
C ALA A 108 -46.70 -47.80 -1.10
N GLY A 109 -45.38 -47.75 -1.22
CA GLY A 109 -44.57 -47.88 -2.42
C GLY A 109 -43.73 -49.15 -2.30
N ASP A 110 -44.07 -50.15 -3.10
CA ASP A 110 -43.74 -51.56 -2.90
C ASP A 110 -42.24 -51.87 -2.86
N SER A 111 -41.77 -52.93 -2.21
CA SER A 111 -42.47 -53.94 -1.42
C SER A 111 -41.62 -54.11 -0.15
N LEU A 112 -42.05 -53.57 0.99
CA LEU A 112 -41.18 -53.38 2.16
C LEU A 112 -40.89 -54.69 2.91
N TRP A 113 -39.69 -54.83 3.48
CA TRP A 113 -39.35 -55.92 4.42
C TRP A 113 -38.71 -55.34 5.71
N GLY A 114 -38.85 -56.05 6.83
CA GLY A 114 -39.16 -55.49 8.17
C GLY A 114 -37.99 -55.12 9.09
N ASN A 115 -38.20 -54.89 10.40
CA ASN A 115 -39.32 -55.25 11.28
C ASN A 115 -40.03 -54.04 11.93
N SER A 116 -40.34 -53.03 11.12
CA SER A 116 -41.36 -51.99 11.35
C SER A 116 -41.48 -51.40 12.77
N LYS A 117 -40.89 -50.21 12.95
CA LYS A 117 -41.24 -49.12 13.88
C LYS A 117 -40.73 -47.79 13.29
N TYR A 118 -41.51 -46.81 12.83
CA TYR A 118 -42.96 -46.59 12.75
C TYR A 118 -43.22 -45.72 11.50
N LYS A 119 -43.82 -46.23 10.41
CA LYS A 119 -43.66 -45.65 9.03
C LYS A 119 -44.96 -45.20 8.33
N PHE A 120 -45.18 -43.90 8.11
CA PHE A 120 -46.37 -43.35 7.41
C PHE A 120 -45.99 -42.86 5.98
N ILE A 121 -46.61 -43.41 4.91
CA ILE A 121 -46.18 -43.27 3.49
C ILE A 121 -47.29 -43.04 2.40
N PHE A 122 -47.34 -41.88 1.71
CA PHE A 122 -48.05 -41.68 0.41
C PHE A 122 -47.05 -41.20 -0.66
N GLY A 123 -47.13 -41.47 -1.98
CA GLY A 123 -48.17 -42.13 -2.81
C GLY A 123 -48.49 -41.26 -4.05
N GLU A 124 -48.51 -41.73 -5.31
CA GLU A 124 -48.05 -43.03 -5.84
C GLU A 124 -46.53 -43.20 -5.64
N ALA A 125 -46.07 -44.43 -5.42
CA ALA A 125 -44.66 -44.84 -5.45
C ALA A 125 -43.68 -44.35 -4.37
N ALA A 126 -44.14 -43.69 -3.31
CA ALA A 126 -43.27 -43.32 -2.20
C ALA A 126 -42.62 -44.54 -1.52
N GLY A 127 -41.29 -44.60 -1.55
CA GLY A 127 -40.53 -45.50 -0.69
C GLY A 127 -40.21 -46.89 -1.24
N TRP A 128 -40.14 -47.09 -2.58
CA TRP A 128 -40.08 -48.38 -3.33
C TRP A 128 -38.90 -49.38 -3.04
N HIS A 129 -38.36 -49.38 -1.82
CA HIS A 129 -37.92 -50.51 -0.98
C HIS A 129 -37.28 -49.95 0.31
N ALA A 130 -38.05 -49.22 1.13
CA ALA A 130 -37.55 -48.47 2.28
C ALA A 130 -37.36 -49.33 3.56
N GLY A 131 -36.18 -49.96 3.69
CA GLY A 131 -35.87 -50.89 4.79
C GLY A 131 -35.80 -50.26 6.19
N GLY A 132 -35.24 -49.06 6.34
CA GLY A 132 -34.87 -48.47 7.64
C GLY A 132 -36.02 -48.23 8.62
N GLU A 133 -35.71 -48.09 9.91
CA GLU A 133 -36.68 -47.76 10.97
C GLU A 133 -37.01 -46.25 10.99
N TYR A 134 -38.17 -45.87 11.54
CA TYR A 134 -38.61 -44.46 11.71
C TYR A 134 -38.57 -43.60 10.43
N VAL A 135 -39.14 -44.11 9.33
CA VAL A 135 -39.20 -43.40 8.03
C VAL A 135 -40.57 -42.74 7.82
N TYR A 136 -40.57 -41.46 7.44
CA TYR A 136 -41.78 -40.69 7.11
C TYR A 136 -41.65 -40.14 5.69
N ALA A 137 -42.55 -40.52 4.77
CA ALA A 137 -42.42 -40.20 3.35
C ALA A 137 -43.74 -39.69 2.74
N PHE A 138 -43.70 -38.52 2.10
CA PHE A 138 -44.89 -37.87 1.55
C PHE A 138 -44.61 -37.31 0.15
N GLY A 139 -45.27 -37.84 -0.88
CA GLY A 139 -45.16 -37.40 -2.28
C GLY A 139 -44.57 -38.48 -3.22
N SER A 140 -44.73 -38.26 -4.53
CA SER A 140 -44.29 -39.17 -5.59
C SER A 140 -42.84 -39.62 -5.41
N HIS A 141 -42.58 -40.92 -5.32
CA HIS A 141 -41.22 -41.49 -5.17
C HIS A 141 -40.39 -40.99 -3.97
N ALA A 142 -40.98 -40.32 -2.97
CA ALA A 142 -40.28 -39.89 -1.76
C ALA A 142 -39.67 -41.09 -1.01
N ALA A 143 -38.45 -40.96 -0.48
CA ALA A 143 -37.67 -42.01 0.20
C ALA A 143 -37.44 -43.31 -0.60
N ARG A 144 -37.54 -43.29 -1.94
CA ARG A 144 -37.29 -44.47 -2.79
C ARG A 144 -35.87 -45.02 -2.59
N ARG A 145 -35.78 -46.31 -2.21
CA ARG A 145 -34.53 -47.05 -1.89
C ARG A 145 -33.76 -46.52 -0.67
N ALA A 146 -34.42 -45.78 0.22
CA ALA A 146 -33.88 -45.35 1.51
C ALA A 146 -33.86 -46.49 2.55
N ALA A 147 -32.69 -47.05 2.81
CA ALA A 147 -32.46 -48.14 3.76
C ALA A 147 -31.97 -47.68 5.15
N GLY A 148 -31.70 -46.38 5.35
CA GLY A 148 -31.28 -45.84 6.65
C GLY A 148 -32.43 -45.39 7.56
N ASP A 149 -32.14 -45.27 8.86
CA ASP A 149 -33.13 -45.03 9.92
C ASP A 149 -33.38 -43.54 10.20
N TYR A 150 -34.53 -43.21 10.80
CA TYR A 150 -34.91 -41.86 11.26
C TYR A 150 -34.98 -40.79 10.15
N ASN A 151 -35.40 -41.16 8.94
CA ASN A 151 -35.46 -40.25 7.81
C ASN A 151 -36.88 -39.65 7.61
N PHE A 152 -36.95 -38.32 7.46
CA PHE A 152 -38.15 -37.58 7.08
C PHE A 152 -37.99 -37.04 5.66
N SER A 153 -39.00 -37.22 4.80
CA SER A 153 -38.98 -36.82 3.39
C SER A 153 -40.36 -36.33 2.94
N PHE A 154 -40.42 -35.14 2.36
CA PHE A 154 -41.65 -34.54 1.82
C PHE A 154 -41.36 -33.89 0.47
N GLY A 155 -42.14 -34.23 -0.57
CA GLY A 155 -41.96 -33.74 -1.94
C GLY A 155 -41.56 -34.84 -2.92
N GLU A 156 -41.79 -34.59 -4.21
CA GLU A 156 -41.47 -35.55 -5.28
C GLU A 156 -39.98 -35.89 -5.30
N ASN A 157 -39.63 -37.18 -5.39
CA ASN A 157 -38.26 -37.69 -5.37
C ASN A 157 -37.40 -37.22 -4.16
N SER A 158 -38.02 -36.68 -3.11
CA SER A 158 -37.30 -36.29 -1.89
C SER A 158 -36.64 -37.52 -1.26
N TYR A 159 -35.35 -37.47 -0.98
CA TYR A 159 -34.55 -38.60 -0.45
C TYR A 159 -34.63 -39.90 -1.29
N SER A 160 -34.91 -39.78 -2.59
CA SER A 160 -34.95 -40.88 -3.57
C SER A 160 -33.56 -41.20 -4.12
N SER A 161 -33.30 -42.43 -4.56
CA SER A 161 -32.07 -42.80 -5.28
C SER A 161 -32.29 -43.97 -6.24
N ASP A 162 -31.47 -44.04 -7.28
CA ASP A 162 -31.38 -45.21 -8.17
C ASP A 162 -30.63 -46.38 -7.52
N THR A 163 -29.96 -46.17 -6.39
CA THR A 163 -29.24 -47.20 -5.60
C THR A 163 -29.67 -47.16 -4.13
N HIS A 164 -29.37 -48.19 -3.33
CA HIS A 164 -29.70 -48.14 -1.90
C HIS A 164 -28.89 -47.05 -1.17
N THR A 165 -29.58 -46.15 -0.48
CA THR A 165 -28.98 -45.13 0.40
C THR A 165 -29.12 -45.55 1.86
N TYR A 166 -28.02 -45.52 2.62
CA TYR A 166 -27.98 -45.99 4.01
C TYR A 166 -27.89 -44.84 5.04
N GLY A 167 -28.08 -43.60 4.58
CA GLY A 167 -27.98 -42.41 5.40
C GLY A 167 -29.06 -42.36 6.49
N LYS A 168 -28.70 -41.96 7.70
CA LYS A 168 -29.60 -41.93 8.86
C LYS A 168 -29.88 -40.51 9.35
N TYR A 169 -31.03 -40.29 9.99
CA TYR A 169 -31.42 -39.03 10.62
C TYR A 169 -31.54 -37.84 9.65
N ASN A 170 -31.85 -38.06 8.37
CA ASN A 170 -31.98 -36.97 7.39
C ASN A 170 -33.39 -36.36 7.42
N PHE A 171 -33.47 -35.05 7.25
CA PHE A 171 -34.73 -34.31 7.07
C PHE A 171 -34.73 -33.66 5.68
N ASN A 172 -35.73 -33.93 4.87
CA ASN A 172 -35.80 -33.47 3.48
C ASN A 172 -37.18 -32.90 3.16
N PHE A 173 -37.24 -31.73 2.52
CA PHE A 173 -38.49 -31.05 2.16
C PHE A 173 -38.35 -30.32 0.82
N GLY A 174 -39.11 -30.72 -0.19
CA GLY A 174 -39.09 -30.18 -1.55
C GLY A 174 -38.80 -31.24 -2.60
N GLU A 175 -39.15 -30.93 -3.85
CA GLU A 175 -38.85 -31.77 -5.01
C GLU A 175 -37.34 -32.02 -5.15
N ASN A 176 -36.94 -33.27 -5.37
CA ASN A 176 -35.55 -33.75 -5.42
C ASN A 176 -34.68 -33.36 -4.19
N SER A 177 -35.29 -32.90 -3.09
CA SER A 177 -34.56 -32.54 -1.88
C SER A 177 -33.95 -33.80 -1.26
N GLY A 178 -32.63 -33.84 -1.16
CA GLY A 178 -31.89 -35.02 -0.72
C GLY A 178 -31.81 -36.16 -1.75
N TYR A 179 -32.12 -35.93 -3.04
CA TYR A 179 -31.96 -36.96 -4.08
C TYR A 179 -30.54 -37.52 -4.07
N ASN A 180 -30.34 -38.84 -4.13
CA ASN A 180 -29.04 -39.51 -4.01
C ASN A 180 -28.22 -39.20 -2.72
N ASN A 181 -28.84 -38.66 -1.66
CA ASN A 181 -28.15 -38.37 -0.39
C ASN A 181 -27.76 -39.67 0.36
N LYS A 182 -26.45 -39.88 0.54
CA LYS A 182 -25.83 -41.03 1.24
C LYS A 182 -25.31 -40.68 2.64
N GLY A 183 -25.36 -39.40 3.03
CA GLY A 183 -24.87 -38.91 4.31
C GLY A 183 -25.87 -39.08 5.47
N ASN A 184 -25.43 -38.73 6.68
CA ASN A 184 -26.23 -38.81 7.90
C ASN A 184 -26.52 -37.40 8.45
N ARG A 185 -27.63 -37.22 9.15
CA ARG A 185 -27.99 -35.98 9.87
C ARG A 185 -28.01 -34.74 8.96
N ASN A 186 -28.30 -34.91 7.67
CA ASN A 186 -28.43 -33.79 6.74
C ASN A 186 -29.86 -33.21 6.78
N VAL A 187 -29.97 -31.88 6.74
CA VAL A 187 -31.23 -31.15 6.76
C VAL A 187 -31.35 -30.33 5.47
N ASN A 188 -32.29 -30.70 4.61
CA ASN A 188 -32.43 -30.21 3.25
C ASN A 188 -33.83 -29.61 3.03
N PHE A 189 -33.90 -28.40 2.47
CA PHE A 189 -35.15 -27.70 2.22
C PHE A 189 -35.10 -26.90 0.91
N GLY A 190 -35.95 -27.23 -0.05
CA GLY A 190 -36.06 -26.58 -1.36
C GLY A 190 -35.87 -27.55 -2.54
N PHE A 191 -36.20 -27.05 -3.73
CA PHE A 191 -36.02 -27.75 -5.01
C PHE A 191 -34.54 -28.17 -5.17
N HIS A 192 -34.26 -29.47 -5.29
CA HIS A 192 -32.92 -30.08 -5.39
C HIS A 192 -31.95 -29.73 -4.24
N ALA A 193 -32.44 -29.23 -3.10
CA ALA A 193 -31.60 -28.94 -1.93
C ALA A 193 -30.97 -30.23 -1.40
N GLY A 194 -29.64 -30.27 -1.24
CA GLY A 194 -28.92 -31.44 -0.75
C GLY A 194 -28.94 -32.67 -1.67
N GLU A 195 -29.21 -32.48 -2.96
CA GLU A 195 -29.02 -33.54 -3.96
C GLU A 195 -27.54 -33.99 -4.02
N GLY A 196 -27.27 -35.29 -4.21
CA GLY A 196 -25.93 -35.84 -4.40
C GLY A 196 -25.02 -35.81 -3.16
N VAL A 197 -25.55 -35.46 -1.98
CA VAL A 197 -24.76 -35.30 -0.76
C VAL A 197 -24.22 -36.65 -0.27
N THR A 198 -22.92 -36.72 0.04
CA THR A 198 -22.30 -37.89 0.68
C THR A 198 -21.73 -37.59 2.06
N GLY A 199 -21.47 -36.32 2.37
CA GLY A 199 -21.07 -35.87 3.70
C GLY A 199 -22.25 -35.84 4.69
N SER A 200 -21.93 -35.79 5.99
CA SER A 200 -22.89 -35.79 7.10
C SER A 200 -22.95 -34.44 7.83
N ASP A 201 -24.02 -34.22 8.60
CA ASP A 201 -24.26 -33.02 9.42
C ASP A 201 -24.42 -31.72 8.60
N ASN A 202 -24.79 -31.82 7.31
CA ASN A 202 -24.95 -30.66 6.44
C ASN A 202 -26.36 -30.04 6.52
N PHE A 203 -26.45 -28.72 6.41
CA PHE A 203 -27.71 -27.97 6.35
C PHE A 203 -27.80 -27.23 5.01
N ALA A 204 -28.88 -27.40 4.26
CA ALA A 204 -29.10 -26.80 2.95
C ALA A 204 -30.52 -26.25 2.82
N LEU A 205 -30.65 -24.94 2.56
CA LEU A 205 -31.94 -24.25 2.44
C LEU A 205 -31.95 -23.32 1.21
N GLY A 206 -32.60 -23.75 0.12
CA GLY A 206 -32.70 -23.01 -1.14
C GLY A 206 -32.71 -23.91 -2.38
N HIS A 207 -33.02 -23.33 -3.54
CA HIS A 207 -33.01 -23.99 -4.84
C HIS A 207 -31.58 -24.43 -5.22
N HIS A 208 -31.33 -25.73 -5.39
CA HIS A 208 -30.01 -26.37 -5.51
C HIS A 208 -28.99 -25.95 -4.42
N ALA A 209 -29.43 -25.60 -3.21
CA ALA A 209 -28.53 -25.37 -2.09
C ALA A 209 -27.86 -26.69 -1.67
N GLY A 210 -26.55 -26.69 -1.44
CA GLY A 210 -25.80 -27.85 -0.94
C GLY A 210 -25.78 -29.06 -1.88
N THR A 211 -26.03 -28.89 -3.19
CA THR A 211 -25.92 -29.99 -4.16
C THR A 211 -24.48 -30.50 -4.28
N SER A 212 -24.30 -31.82 -4.37
CA SER A 212 -23.00 -32.52 -4.50
C SER A 212 -21.99 -32.25 -3.37
N VAL A 213 -22.46 -32.00 -2.14
CA VAL A 213 -21.59 -31.79 -0.98
C VAL A 213 -21.05 -33.13 -0.46
N THR A 214 -19.71 -33.28 -0.43
CA THR A 214 -19.04 -34.48 0.08
C THR A 214 -18.37 -34.29 1.44
N GLY A 215 -18.15 -33.04 1.86
CA GLY A 215 -17.67 -32.74 3.21
C GLY A 215 -18.78 -32.65 4.27
N ASN A 216 -18.38 -32.56 5.54
CA ASN A 216 -19.29 -32.63 6.67
C ASN A 216 -19.55 -31.25 7.31
N HIS A 217 -20.65 -31.10 8.06
CA HIS A 217 -20.95 -29.92 8.88
C HIS A 217 -21.03 -28.59 8.08
N ASN A 218 -21.38 -28.62 6.80
CA ASN A 218 -21.52 -27.41 5.98
C ASN A 218 -22.92 -26.79 6.13
N PHE A 219 -23.00 -25.47 6.06
CA PHE A 219 -24.26 -24.71 6.10
C PHE A 219 -24.43 -23.89 4.82
N ALA A 220 -25.50 -24.13 4.06
CA ALA A 220 -25.79 -23.47 2.79
C ALA A 220 -27.20 -22.84 2.81
N TYR A 221 -27.29 -21.56 2.45
CA TYR A 221 -28.55 -20.82 2.35
C TYR A 221 -28.59 -19.96 1.09
N GLY A 222 -29.63 -20.13 0.28
CA GLY A 222 -29.85 -19.38 -0.97
C GLY A 222 -29.69 -20.25 -2.22
N GLN A 223 -30.06 -19.68 -3.37
CA GLN A 223 -30.01 -20.37 -4.67
C GLN A 223 -28.57 -20.76 -5.02
N ASP A 224 -28.33 -22.02 -5.34
CA ASP A 224 -27.03 -22.59 -5.73
C ASP A 224 -25.90 -22.40 -4.68
N ALA A 225 -26.25 -22.10 -3.43
CA ALA A 225 -25.28 -21.89 -2.35
C ALA A 225 -24.58 -23.21 -1.96
N GLY A 226 -23.27 -23.20 -1.74
CA GLY A 226 -22.50 -24.33 -1.22
C GLY A 226 -22.33 -25.53 -2.16
N GLN A 227 -22.73 -25.43 -3.43
CA GLN A 227 -22.64 -26.54 -4.39
C GLN A 227 -21.20 -27.08 -4.56
N ASN A 228 -21.07 -28.38 -4.83
CA ASN A 228 -19.79 -29.06 -5.09
C ASN A 228 -18.73 -28.87 -3.97
N THR A 229 -19.17 -28.65 -2.73
CA THR A 229 -18.27 -28.45 -1.59
C THR A 229 -17.77 -29.80 -1.07
N SER A 230 -16.47 -30.09 -1.25
CA SER A 230 -15.80 -31.22 -0.59
C SER A 230 -15.21 -30.87 0.77
N GLY A 231 -15.06 -29.56 1.03
CA GLY A 231 -14.65 -29.04 2.31
C GLY A 231 -15.66 -29.31 3.43
N SER A 232 -15.19 -29.30 4.67
CA SER A 232 -16.03 -29.45 5.87
C SER A 232 -16.11 -28.16 6.69
N ARG A 233 -17.22 -27.96 7.40
CA ARG A 233 -17.46 -26.78 8.28
C ARG A 233 -17.47 -25.44 7.55
N ASN A 234 -17.87 -25.42 6.28
CA ASN A 234 -18.02 -24.18 5.52
C ASN A 234 -19.42 -23.59 5.70
N ILE A 235 -19.54 -22.27 5.65
CA ILE A 235 -20.80 -21.52 5.72
C ILE A 235 -20.95 -20.67 4.45
N ALA A 236 -22.07 -20.81 3.74
CA ALA A 236 -22.36 -20.13 2.49
C ALA A 236 -23.77 -19.53 2.50
N LEU A 237 -23.89 -18.20 2.65
CA LEU A 237 -25.16 -17.49 2.64
C LEU A 237 -25.27 -16.54 1.44
N GLY A 238 -26.20 -16.79 0.54
CA GLY A 238 -26.48 -15.97 -0.64
C GLY A 238 -26.44 -16.78 -1.94
N GLN A 239 -27.02 -16.22 -3.00
CA GLN A 239 -27.03 -16.88 -4.31
C GLN A 239 -25.59 -17.15 -4.80
N ASN A 240 -25.30 -18.35 -5.30
CA ASN A 240 -23.97 -18.78 -5.73
C ASN A 240 -22.84 -18.67 -4.67
N ALA A 241 -23.14 -18.40 -3.39
CA ALA A 241 -22.12 -18.28 -2.35
C ALA A 241 -21.45 -19.64 -2.09
N GLY A 242 -20.14 -19.67 -1.85
CA GLY A 242 -19.43 -20.87 -1.39
C GLY A 242 -19.46 -22.07 -2.35
N GLN A 243 -19.64 -21.84 -3.66
CA GLN A 243 -19.61 -22.92 -4.66
C GLN A 243 -18.19 -23.44 -4.89
N ASN A 244 -18.04 -24.76 -5.11
CA ASN A 244 -16.76 -25.42 -5.42
C ASN A 244 -15.68 -25.17 -4.35
N VAL A 245 -16.05 -25.26 -3.07
CA VAL A 245 -15.14 -25.06 -1.93
C VAL A 245 -14.53 -26.39 -1.48
N LYS A 246 -13.20 -26.48 -1.46
CA LYS A 246 -12.49 -27.72 -1.10
C LYS A 246 -11.89 -27.72 0.30
N GLY A 247 -11.49 -26.57 0.83
CA GLY A 247 -10.93 -26.44 2.17
C GLY A 247 -11.98 -26.35 3.28
N VAL A 248 -11.51 -26.26 4.52
CA VAL A 248 -12.36 -26.28 5.72
C VAL A 248 -12.55 -24.88 6.33
N TYR A 249 -13.61 -24.70 7.11
CA TYR A 249 -13.88 -23.47 7.88
C TYR A 249 -13.98 -22.17 7.04
N ASN A 250 -14.34 -22.26 5.75
CA ASN A 250 -14.56 -21.09 4.92
C ASN A 250 -15.93 -20.46 5.16
N LEU A 251 -16.01 -19.16 4.93
CA LEU A 251 -17.14 -18.33 5.29
C LEU A 251 -17.48 -17.38 4.13
N ALA A 252 -18.65 -17.54 3.51
CA ALA A 252 -19.05 -16.82 2.32
C ALA A 252 -20.43 -16.16 2.51
N PHE A 253 -20.50 -14.84 2.34
CA PHE A 253 -21.74 -14.07 2.45
C PHE A 253 -21.93 -13.15 1.23
N GLY A 254 -23.03 -13.35 0.48
CA GLY A 254 -23.42 -12.52 -0.66
C GLY A 254 -23.33 -13.22 -2.01
N LEU A 255 -23.85 -12.56 -3.06
CA LEU A 255 -23.96 -13.11 -4.41
C LEU A 255 -22.59 -13.56 -4.95
N GLY A 256 -22.36 -14.87 -5.10
CA GLY A 256 -21.11 -15.43 -5.64
C GLY A 256 -19.87 -15.25 -4.75
N ALA A 257 -20.05 -14.88 -3.47
CA ALA A 257 -18.96 -14.74 -2.51
C ALA A 257 -18.28 -16.09 -2.23
N GLY A 258 -16.96 -16.11 -2.03
CA GLY A 258 -16.22 -17.31 -1.62
C GLY A 258 -16.37 -18.50 -2.57
N SER A 259 -16.59 -18.27 -3.87
CA SER A 259 -16.71 -19.34 -4.86
C SER A 259 -15.33 -19.74 -5.41
N LYS A 260 -15.16 -21.03 -5.72
CA LYS A 260 -13.92 -21.64 -6.20
C LYS A 260 -12.74 -21.42 -5.23
N VAL A 261 -12.90 -21.90 -4.00
CA VAL A 261 -11.83 -21.92 -3.00
C VAL A 261 -11.14 -23.28 -3.05
N ASP A 262 -9.90 -23.31 -3.54
CA ASP A 262 -9.11 -24.51 -3.82
C ASP A 262 -7.80 -24.52 -3.00
N GLY A 263 -7.14 -25.66 -2.96
CA GLY A 263 -5.75 -25.76 -2.53
C GLY A 263 -4.77 -25.60 -3.70
N HIS A 264 -3.50 -25.33 -3.38
CA HIS A 264 -2.42 -25.34 -4.36
C HIS A 264 -2.13 -26.79 -4.78
N LYS A 265 -2.33 -27.10 -6.06
CA LYS A 265 -2.40 -28.49 -6.55
C LYS A 265 -1.07 -29.25 -6.55
N ASN A 266 0.06 -28.54 -6.49
CA ASN A 266 1.41 -29.11 -6.61
C ASN A 266 2.29 -28.86 -5.37
N ALA A 267 1.68 -28.69 -4.19
CA ALA A 267 2.39 -28.28 -2.97
C ALA A 267 3.44 -29.33 -2.55
N ALA A 268 4.72 -28.95 -2.61
CA ALA A 268 5.86 -29.81 -2.31
C ALA A 268 6.47 -29.47 -0.95
N GLY A 269 5.74 -29.68 0.14
CA GLY A 269 6.18 -29.25 1.47
C GLY A 269 5.45 -29.84 2.67
N VAL A 270 6.16 -29.85 3.80
CA VAL A 270 5.75 -30.44 5.11
C VAL A 270 5.09 -29.42 6.05
N TYR A 271 5.11 -28.12 5.71
CA TYR A 271 4.50 -27.06 6.50
C TYR A 271 3.46 -26.28 5.70
N GLY A 272 2.25 -26.14 6.26
CA GLY A 272 1.32 -25.06 5.89
C GLY A 272 0.72 -25.11 4.48
N GLN A 273 0.45 -26.29 3.90
CA GLN A 273 -0.12 -26.39 2.55
C GLN A 273 -1.33 -25.47 2.36
N SER A 274 -1.29 -24.63 1.31
CA SER A 274 -2.44 -23.92 0.77
C SER A 274 -3.53 -24.95 0.43
N VAL A 275 -4.52 -25.14 1.31
CA VAL A 275 -5.64 -26.10 1.14
C VAL A 275 -7.00 -25.41 1.05
N GLY A 276 -7.01 -24.09 0.86
CA GLY A 276 -8.24 -23.32 0.68
C GLY A 276 -9.05 -23.18 1.96
N SER A 277 -8.42 -23.06 3.13
CA SER A 277 -9.11 -23.14 4.44
C SER A 277 -9.10 -21.84 5.26
N ASN A 278 -10.12 -21.66 6.10
CA ASN A 278 -10.32 -20.48 6.95
C ASN A 278 -10.47 -19.14 6.18
N ASN A 279 -10.84 -19.17 4.90
CA ASN A 279 -11.03 -17.96 4.11
C ASN A 279 -12.41 -17.34 4.39
N MET A 280 -12.48 -16.00 4.41
CA MET A 280 -13.68 -15.24 4.71
C MET A 280 -13.99 -14.23 3.61
N ALA A 281 -15.19 -14.29 3.03
CA ALA A 281 -15.61 -13.49 1.90
C ALA A 281 -16.98 -12.83 2.16
N PHE A 282 -17.03 -11.51 2.15
CA PHE A 282 -18.23 -10.72 2.41
C PHE A 282 -18.52 -9.74 1.27
N GLY A 283 -19.58 -9.96 0.51
CA GLY A 283 -20.02 -9.10 -0.59
C GLY A 283 -20.00 -9.80 -1.95
N LYS A 284 -20.65 -9.17 -2.93
CA LYS A 284 -20.85 -9.72 -4.28
C LYS A 284 -19.52 -10.08 -4.97
N TYR A 285 -19.35 -11.34 -5.34
CA TYR A 285 -18.12 -11.88 -5.92
C TYR A 285 -16.86 -11.50 -5.13
N SER A 286 -16.93 -11.41 -3.80
CA SER A 286 -15.73 -11.31 -2.95
C SER A 286 -15.06 -12.67 -2.80
N GLY A 287 -13.73 -12.73 -2.70
CA GLY A 287 -13.00 -13.98 -2.44
C GLY A 287 -13.27 -15.10 -3.45
N ASN A 288 -13.45 -14.77 -4.72
CA ASN A 288 -13.73 -15.72 -5.81
C ASN A 288 -12.42 -16.10 -6.54
N ASN A 289 -12.21 -17.41 -6.76
CA ASN A 289 -10.94 -18.00 -7.19
C ASN A 289 -9.85 -17.68 -6.15
N VAL A 290 -9.93 -18.34 -4.99
CA VAL A 290 -8.95 -18.18 -3.91
C VAL A 290 -8.21 -19.49 -3.72
N VAL A 291 -6.89 -19.40 -3.74
CA VAL A 291 -5.97 -20.44 -3.30
C VAL A 291 -5.29 -19.94 -2.02
N GLY A 292 -5.08 -20.86 -1.08
CA GLY A 292 -4.44 -20.55 0.19
C GLY A 292 -5.40 -20.39 1.36
N ASN A 293 -4.82 -20.07 2.52
CA ASN A 293 -5.51 -20.12 3.80
C ASN A 293 -5.64 -18.73 4.45
N PHE A 294 -6.64 -18.55 5.31
CA PHE A 294 -6.84 -17.34 6.13
C PHE A 294 -6.97 -16.02 5.36
N ASN A 295 -7.37 -16.05 4.08
CA ASN A 295 -7.60 -14.84 3.30
C ASN A 295 -8.95 -14.18 3.68
N LEU A 296 -8.96 -12.85 3.77
CA LEU A 296 -10.15 -12.05 4.14
C LEU A 296 -10.49 -11.05 3.04
N ALA A 297 -11.70 -11.13 2.51
CA ALA A 297 -12.21 -10.26 1.44
C ALA A 297 -13.53 -9.59 1.85
N PHE A 298 -13.63 -8.27 1.65
CA PHE A 298 -14.83 -7.50 1.99
C PHE A 298 -15.17 -6.44 0.90
N ALA A 299 -16.45 -6.36 0.56
CA ALA A 299 -17.06 -5.61 -0.54
C ALA A 299 -16.90 -6.25 -1.95
N GLU A 300 -17.60 -5.69 -2.93
CA GLU A 300 -17.74 -6.28 -4.27
C GLU A 300 -16.39 -6.46 -4.98
N ASN A 301 -16.14 -7.65 -5.53
CA ASN A 301 -14.90 -8.06 -6.21
C ASN A 301 -13.60 -8.02 -5.38
N ALA A 302 -13.66 -7.78 -4.07
CA ALA A 302 -12.49 -7.78 -3.21
C ALA A 302 -11.85 -9.18 -3.12
N GLY A 303 -10.52 -9.27 -3.09
CA GLY A 303 -9.80 -10.54 -2.87
C GLY A 303 -10.03 -11.61 -3.96
N ASN A 304 -10.35 -11.19 -5.19
CA ASN A 304 -10.55 -12.12 -6.30
C ASN A 304 -9.22 -12.51 -6.95
N TYR A 305 -9.05 -13.81 -7.28
CA TYR A 305 -7.78 -14.35 -7.80
C TYR A 305 -6.60 -14.19 -6.83
N VAL A 306 -6.83 -14.48 -5.54
CA VAL A 306 -5.75 -14.61 -4.55
C VAL A 306 -5.11 -16.00 -4.71
N GLY A 307 -3.78 -16.05 -4.74
CA GLY A 307 -3.00 -17.25 -5.02
C GLY A 307 -2.98 -17.64 -6.50
N HIS A 308 -3.18 -16.68 -7.41
CA HIS A 308 -3.05 -16.86 -8.87
C HIS A 308 -1.97 -15.93 -9.43
N ASP A 309 -1.05 -16.46 -10.24
CA ASP A 309 -0.13 -15.66 -11.05
C ASP A 309 -0.79 -15.27 -12.38
N TRP A 310 -0.33 -14.18 -12.99
CA TRP A 310 -0.86 -13.68 -14.26
C TRP A 310 0.25 -13.24 -15.20
N GLU A 311 -0.08 -13.16 -16.48
CA GLU A 311 0.82 -12.74 -17.54
C GLU A 311 0.09 -11.81 -18.50
N ASP A 312 0.75 -10.72 -18.89
CA ASP A 312 0.24 -9.79 -19.90
C ASP A 312 0.67 -10.24 -21.29
N ILE A 313 -0.31 -10.44 -22.15
CA ILE A 313 -0.11 -10.79 -23.56
C ILE A 313 -0.17 -9.50 -24.37
N TYR A 314 0.87 -9.28 -25.18
CA TYR A 314 1.00 -8.13 -26.08
C TYR A 314 0.97 -8.59 -27.54
N ASP A 315 0.53 -7.71 -28.44
CA ASP A 315 0.63 -7.93 -29.88
C ASP A 315 2.06 -7.66 -30.40
N ALA A 316 2.27 -7.87 -31.70
CA ALA A 316 3.57 -7.66 -32.34
C ALA A 316 4.04 -6.19 -32.30
N ASP A 317 3.12 -5.24 -32.07
CA ASP A 317 3.40 -3.81 -31.94
C ASP A 317 3.65 -3.40 -30.46
N GLY A 318 3.66 -4.37 -29.53
CA GLY A 318 3.89 -4.15 -28.11
C GLY A 318 2.68 -3.58 -27.36
N LYS A 319 1.49 -3.59 -27.96
CA LYS A 319 0.25 -3.13 -27.33
C LYS A 319 -0.42 -4.28 -26.59
N PHE A 320 -0.92 -3.98 -25.40
CA PHE A 320 -1.61 -4.94 -24.53
C PHE A 320 -2.88 -5.50 -25.21
N ILE A 321 -2.98 -6.84 -25.26
CA ILE A 321 -4.16 -7.58 -25.74
C ILE A 321 -5.03 -7.99 -24.54
N GLU A 322 -4.48 -8.84 -23.66
CA GLU A 322 -5.20 -9.43 -22.52
C GLU A 322 -4.26 -9.80 -21.37
N ARG A 323 -4.82 -9.89 -20.16
CA ARG A 323 -4.14 -10.42 -18.97
C ARG A 323 -4.69 -11.80 -18.67
N LYS A 324 -3.81 -12.81 -18.71
CA LYS A 324 -4.18 -14.23 -18.64
C LYS A 324 -3.79 -14.83 -17.29
N ASP A 325 -4.65 -15.70 -16.75
CA ASP A 325 -4.33 -16.56 -15.61
C ASP A 325 -3.21 -17.54 -16.00
N LYS A 326 -2.06 -17.44 -15.31
CA LYS A 326 -0.91 -18.34 -15.50
C LYS A 326 -1.02 -19.60 -14.65
N GLY A 327 -1.95 -19.61 -13.70
CA GLY A 327 -2.19 -20.71 -12.77
C GLY A 327 -1.92 -20.33 -11.32
N THR A 328 -2.18 -21.29 -10.45
CA THR A 328 -2.12 -21.12 -8.99
C THR A 328 -0.67 -21.09 -8.49
N VAL A 329 -0.37 -20.21 -7.53
CA VAL A 329 0.90 -20.22 -6.77
C VAL A 329 0.70 -20.83 -5.38
N ASP A 330 1.80 -21.19 -4.74
CA ASP A 330 1.86 -21.54 -3.31
C ASP A 330 2.23 -20.29 -2.50
N GLY A 331 2.07 -20.29 -1.18
CA GLY A 331 2.35 -19.09 -0.36
C GLY A 331 1.35 -17.97 -0.61
N ALA A 332 0.06 -18.28 -0.50
CA ALA A 332 -1.07 -17.38 -0.75
C ALA A 332 -1.93 -17.16 0.51
N GLU A 333 -1.28 -17.18 1.67
CA GLU A 333 -1.91 -17.08 3.00
C GLU A 333 -2.09 -15.63 3.49
N HIS A 334 -3.04 -15.44 4.41
CA HIS A 334 -3.26 -14.22 5.18
C HIS A 334 -3.48 -12.91 4.40
N ASN A 335 -3.87 -12.97 3.12
CA ASN A 335 -4.11 -11.76 2.35
C ASN A 335 -5.44 -11.10 2.76
N ILE A 336 -5.42 -9.77 2.90
CA ILE A 336 -6.54 -8.97 3.40
C ILE A 336 -6.94 -7.92 2.36
N ALA A 337 -8.19 -7.95 1.91
CA ALA A 337 -8.73 -7.07 0.88
C ALA A 337 -10.03 -6.38 1.34
N PHE A 338 -9.99 -5.05 1.47
CA PHE A 338 -11.13 -4.22 1.92
C PHE A 338 -11.52 -3.15 0.89
N GLY A 339 -12.66 -3.31 0.24
CA GLY A 339 -13.25 -2.29 -0.66
C GLY A 339 -13.47 -2.79 -2.08
N PHE A 340 -14.19 -2.00 -2.89
CA PHE A 340 -14.58 -2.38 -4.24
C PHE A 340 -13.35 -2.75 -5.09
N SER A 341 -13.28 -4.01 -5.54
CA SER A 341 -12.16 -4.60 -6.29
C SER A 341 -10.77 -4.41 -5.65
N ALA A 342 -10.70 -4.29 -4.32
CA ALA A 342 -9.44 -4.25 -3.58
C ALA A 342 -8.74 -5.63 -3.62
N GLY A 343 -7.40 -5.66 -3.63
CA GLY A 343 -6.63 -6.89 -3.48
C GLY A 343 -6.93 -7.95 -4.55
N ARG A 344 -7.21 -7.53 -5.78
CA ARG A 344 -7.52 -8.43 -6.89
C ARG A 344 -6.24 -8.87 -7.60
N TRP A 345 -6.08 -10.16 -7.86
CA TRP A 345 -4.85 -10.78 -8.38
C TRP A 345 -3.68 -10.55 -7.42
N ILE A 346 -3.51 -11.47 -6.49
CA ILE A 346 -2.40 -11.47 -5.54
C ILE A 346 -1.64 -12.80 -5.68
N ALA A 347 -0.36 -12.73 -6.01
CA ALA A 347 0.55 -13.86 -6.05
C ALA A 347 1.60 -13.69 -4.94
N GLY A 348 1.22 -14.09 -3.72
CA GLY A 348 2.01 -14.00 -2.50
C GLY A 348 1.14 -13.94 -1.24
N GLN A 349 1.80 -13.85 -0.08
CA GLN A 349 1.20 -13.94 1.25
C GLN A 349 1.31 -12.61 2.04
N ASP A 350 0.51 -12.50 3.11
CA ASP A 350 0.53 -11.41 4.09
C ASP A 350 0.28 -10.00 3.51
N ASN A 351 -0.32 -9.89 2.31
CA ASN A 351 -0.59 -8.60 1.67
C ASN A 351 -1.87 -7.96 2.23
N PHE A 352 -1.83 -6.65 2.46
CA PHE A 352 -2.98 -5.84 2.89
C PHE A 352 -3.33 -4.80 1.81
N ALA A 353 -4.57 -4.81 1.31
CA ALA A 353 -5.08 -3.87 0.33
C ALA A 353 -6.42 -3.27 0.77
N ALA A 354 -6.49 -1.94 0.92
CA ALA A 354 -7.69 -1.23 1.32
C ALA A 354 -7.99 0.01 0.46
N GLY A 355 -9.22 0.09 -0.05
CA GLY A 355 -9.73 1.16 -0.91
C GLY A 355 -10.14 0.69 -2.31
N VAL A 356 -10.88 1.55 -3.03
CA VAL A 356 -11.41 1.23 -4.37
C VAL A 356 -10.28 0.96 -5.37
N ASN A 357 -10.30 -0.22 -6.01
CA ASN A 357 -9.28 -0.69 -6.95
C ASN A 357 -7.84 -0.63 -6.39
N SER A 358 -7.69 -0.73 -5.07
CA SER A 358 -6.39 -0.77 -4.38
C SER A 358 -5.73 -2.13 -4.53
N GLY A 359 -4.39 -2.17 -4.52
CA GLY A 359 -3.61 -3.41 -4.40
C GLY A 359 -3.94 -4.45 -5.48
N SER A 360 -4.24 -4.00 -6.69
CA SER A 360 -4.55 -4.91 -7.80
C SER A 360 -3.26 -5.35 -8.48
N TYR A 361 -3.09 -6.65 -8.72
CA TYR A 361 -1.91 -7.23 -9.37
C TYR A 361 -0.64 -7.05 -8.51
N ILE A 362 -0.64 -7.66 -7.31
CA ILE A 362 0.51 -7.68 -6.37
C ILE A 362 1.23 -9.03 -6.46
N LYS A 363 2.49 -9.01 -6.92
CA LYS A 363 3.37 -10.18 -6.99
C LYS A 363 4.49 -10.07 -5.95
N GLY A 364 4.35 -10.77 -4.84
CA GLY A 364 5.22 -10.67 -3.68
C GLY A 364 4.45 -10.61 -2.36
N GLU A 365 5.20 -10.41 -1.29
CA GLU A 365 4.72 -10.67 0.08
C GLU A 365 4.76 -9.43 0.97
N SER A 366 3.90 -9.40 2.00
CA SER A 366 3.87 -8.35 3.03
C SER A 366 3.68 -6.91 2.50
N ASN A 367 3.07 -6.73 1.33
CA ASN A 367 2.82 -5.38 0.79
C ASN A 367 1.59 -4.74 1.46
N VAL A 368 1.68 -3.44 1.77
CA VAL A 368 0.65 -2.65 2.45
C VAL A 368 0.16 -1.53 1.55
N VAL A 369 -1.11 -1.58 1.15
CA VAL A 369 -1.69 -0.65 0.19
C VAL A 369 -2.98 -0.04 0.76
N LEU A 370 -3.02 1.29 0.85
CA LEU A 370 -4.17 2.04 1.36
C LEU A 370 -4.46 3.27 0.50
N GLY A 371 -5.54 3.22 -0.27
CA GLY A 371 -6.01 4.36 -1.07
C GLY A 371 -6.66 3.96 -2.39
N LYS A 372 -7.54 4.83 -2.90
CA LYS A 372 -8.19 4.63 -4.20
C LYS A 372 -7.12 4.56 -5.32
N GLU A 373 -7.20 3.51 -6.14
CA GLU A 373 -6.33 3.23 -7.31
C GLU A 373 -4.83 3.13 -6.98
N SER A 374 -4.48 2.83 -5.73
CA SER A 374 -3.08 2.73 -5.24
C SER A 374 -2.52 1.31 -5.30
N GLY A 375 -1.19 1.17 -5.26
CA GLY A 375 -0.47 -0.09 -5.17
C GLY A 375 -0.81 -1.09 -6.28
N LYS A 376 -1.09 -0.61 -7.50
CA LYS A 376 -1.36 -1.45 -8.66
C LYS A 376 -0.06 -1.90 -9.32
N GLU A 377 -0.03 -3.14 -9.80
CA GLU A 377 1.10 -3.69 -10.57
C GLU A 377 2.41 -3.58 -9.77
N VAL A 378 2.37 -4.06 -8.52
CA VAL A 378 3.52 -4.10 -7.60
C VAL A 378 4.19 -5.45 -7.72
N THR A 379 5.50 -5.47 -7.95
CA THR A 379 6.33 -6.67 -7.97
C THR A 379 7.48 -6.53 -6.98
N GLY A 380 7.48 -7.34 -5.93
CA GLY A 380 8.44 -7.30 -4.82
C GLY A 380 7.75 -7.29 -3.45
N ASN A 381 8.56 -7.22 -2.40
CA ASN A 381 8.11 -7.49 -1.03
C ASN A 381 8.13 -6.24 -0.15
N ALA A 382 7.29 -6.22 0.88
CA ALA A 382 7.28 -5.17 1.92
C ALA A 382 7.14 -3.73 1.40
N ASN A 383 6.52 -3.52 0.24
CA ASN A 383 6.24 -2.17 -0.26
C ASN A 383 5.02 -1.57 0.46
N THR A 384 5.06 -0.26 0.72
CA THR A 384 3.98 0.50 1.36
C THR A 384 3.51 1.62 0.44
N ALA A 385 2.22 1.65 0.10
CA ALA A 385 1.60 2.66 -0.77
C ALA A 385 0.37 3.29 -0.10
N LEU A 386 0.46 4.59 0.21
CA LEU A 386 -0.54 5.35 0.98
C LEU A 386 -1.03 6.59 0.20
N GLY A 387 -2.29 6.56 -0.25
CA GLY A 387 -2.94 7.69 -0.91
C GLY A 387 -3.33 7.46 -2.37
N TYR A 388 -4.10 8.39 -2.93
CA TYR A 388 -4.69 8.29 -4.28
C TYR A 388 -3.63 8.05 -5.37
N TYR A 389 -3.77 6.96 -6.15
CA TYR A 389 -2.82 6.59 -7.22
C TYR A 389 -1.34 6.40 -6.78
N SER A 390 -1.05 6.26 -5.48
CA SER A 390 0.33 6.04 -4.99
C SER A 390 0.87 4.63 -5.27
N GLY A 391 2.19 4.50 -5.40
CA GLY A 391 2.90 3.21 -5.46
C GLY A 391 2.49 2.30 -6.63
N ASN A 392 2.05 2.87 -7.75
CA ASN A 392 1.66 2.10 -8.94
C ASN A 392 2.88 1.76 -9.80
N LYS A 393 2.92 0.55 -10.38
CA LYS A 393 4.01 0.04 -11.24
C LYS A 393 5.38 0.01 -10.55
N VAL A 394 5.39 -0.41 -9.27
CA VAL A 394 6.62 -0.55 -8.49
C VAL A 394 7.24 -1.92 -8.77
N THR A 395 8.54 -1.95 -9.06
CA THR A 395 9.34 -3.17 -9.17
C THR A 395 10.54 -3.07 -8.25
N GLY A 396 10.54 -3.85 -7.17
CA GLY A 396 11.51 -3.79 -6.08
C GLY A 396 10.82 -3.93 -4.73
N SER A 397 11.62 -3.94 -3.66
CA SER A 397 11.18 -4.24 -2.29
C SER A 397 11.47 -3.10 -1.32
N ASN A 398 10.73 -3.06 -0.21
CA ASN A 398 10.87 -2.06 0.86
C ASN A 398 10.66 -0.60 0.40
N ASN A 399 9.94 -0.35 -0.70
CA ASN A 399 9.65 1.01 -1.15
C ASN A 399 8.47 1.59 -0.35
N TYR A 400 8.58 2.85 0.05
CA TYR A 400 7.54 3.58 0.78
C TYR A 400 7.05 4.77 -0.04
N ALA A 401 5.76 4.83 -0.33
CA ALA A 401 5.11 5.90 -1.09
C ALA A 401 3.93 6.46 -0.30
N ALA A 402 3.92 7.78 -0.03
CA ALA A 402 2.84 8.45 0.69
C ALA A 402 2.48 9.80 0.04
N GLY A 403 1.28 9.90 -0.53
CA GLY A 403 0.78 11.10 -1.21
C GLY A 403 0.13 10.78 -2.56
N GLN A 404 -0.59 11.75 -3.14
CA GLN A 404 -1.18 11.57 -4.48
C GLN A 404 -0.08 11.21 -5.49
N GLU A 405 -0.21 10.08 -6.18
CA GLU A 405 0.72 9.60 -7.23
C GLU A 405 2.21 9.51 -6.80
N ALA A 406 2.49 9.46 -5.50
CA ALA A 406 3.85 9.29 -4.98
C ALA A 406 4.40 7.91 -5.36
N GLY A 407 5.70 7.81 -5.69
CA GLY A 407 6.39 6.54 -5.91
C GLY A 407 5.87 5.70 -7.08
N ASN A 408 5.26 6.33 -8.09
CA ASN A 408 4.81 5.60 -9.29
C ASN A 408 5.98 5.29 -10.24
N GLU A 409 5.95 4.13 -10.89
CA GLU A 409 6.95 3.65 -11.85
C GLU A 409 8.38 3.50 -11.26
N VAL A 410 8.49 3.26 -9.95
CA VAL A 410 9.77 3.02 -9.26
C VAL A 410 10.34 1.65 -9.63
N ARG A 411 11.64 1.61 -9.97
CA ARG A 411 12.41 0.39 -10.21
C ARG A 411 13.65 0.36 -9.32
N GLY A 412 13.62 -0.46 -8.27
CA GLY A 412 14.68 -0.57 -7.27
C GLY A 412 14.12 -0.67 -5.85
N ASP A 413 15.02 -0.80 -4.89
CA ASP A 413 14.71 -1.15 -3.50
C ASP A 413 14.92 0.03 -2.53
N ASN A 414 14.17 0.04 -1.43
CA ASN A 414 14.33 0.97 -0.30
C ASN A 414 14.12 2.47 -0.66
N ASN A 415 13.37 2.79 -1.71
CA ASN A 415 13.07 4.18 -2.07
C ASN A 415 11.92 4.75 -1.23
N VAL A 416 12.02 6.02 -0.85
CA VAL A 416 11.04 6.73 -0.02
C VAL A 416 10.51 7.95 -0.79
N ALA A 417 9.21 8.00 -1.04
CA ALA A 417 8.52 9.08 -1.74
C ALA A 417 7.38 9.65 -0.88
N MET A 418 7.45 10.93 -0.53
CA MET A 418 6.49 11.61 0.36
C MET A 418 6.04 12.94 -0.21
N GLY A 419 4.78 13.04 -0.64
CA GLY A 419 4.21 14.24 -1.25
C GLY A 419 3.60 13.96 -2.62
N LYS A 420 2.84 14.95 -3.14
CA LYS A 420 2.16 14.83 -4.43
C LYS A 420 3.20 14.62 -5.55
N SER A 421 3.07 13.49 -6.24
CA SER A 421 3.90 13.08 -7.38
C SER A 421 5.40 13.01 -7.06
N ALA A 422 5.77 12.88 -5.78
CA ALA A 422 7.16 12.68 -5.35
C ALA A 422 7.70 11.32 -5.84
N GLY A 423 8.99 11.24 -6.17
CA GLY A 423 9.66 9.97 -6.49
C GLY A 423 9.07 9.19 -7.68
N GLN A 424 8.44 9.88 -8.64
CA GLN A 424 7.93 9.22 -9.85
C GLN A 424 9.07 8.83 -10.78
N LYS A 425 8.99 7.64 -11.39
CA LYS A 425 9.95 7.08 -12.36
C LYS A 425 11.39 6.99 -11.86
N VAL A 426 11.58 6.79 -10.54
CA VAL A 426 12.91 6.57 -9.96
C VAL A 426 13.44 5.20 -10.39
N THR A 427 14.67 5.15 -10.89
CA THR A 427 15.39 3.90 -11.19
C THR A 427 16.67 3.85 -10.35
N GLY A 428 16.74 2.91 -9.42
CA GLY A 428 17.83 2.76 -8.45
C GLY A 428 17.31 2.66 -7.01
N ASN A 429 18.25 2.62 -6.05
CA ASN A 429 18.00 2.19 -4.69
C ASN A 429 18.24 3.29 -3.65
N SER A 430 17.53 3.21 -2.53
CA SER A 430 17.76 4.05 -1.34
C SER A 430 17.63 5.57 -1.61
N ASN A 431 16.79 5.97 -2.57
CA ASN A 431 16.53 7.39 -2.84
C ASN A 431 15.42 7.92 -1.93
N PHE A 432 15.55 9.17 -1.48
CA PHE A 432 14.54 9.88 -0.69
C PHE A 432 14.02 11.09 -1.47
N ALA A 433 12.70 11.19 -1.63
CA ALA A 433 12.01 12.28 -2.31
C ALA A 433 10.86 12.84 -1.45
N GLY A 434 10.98 14.08 -0.98
CA GLY A 434 10.00 14.75 -0.13
C GLY A 434 9.52 16.08 -0.72
N GLY A 435 8.21 16.23 -0.98
CA GLY A 435 7.59 17.46 -1.49
C GLY A 435 6.85 17.28 -2.81
N GLU A 436 6.14 18.32 -3.28
CA GLU A 436 5.45 18.27 -4.57
C GLU A 436 6.45 18.13 -5.73
N ASP A 437 6.26 17.14 -6.59
CA ASP A 437 7.13 16.85 -7.73
C ASP A 437 8.62 16.64 -7.40
N ALA A 438 9.00 16.32 -6.16
CA ALA A 438 10.40 16.11 -5.76
C ALA A 438 10.94 14.75 -6.27
N GLY A 439 12.23 14.68 -6.62
CA GLY A 439 12.92 13.44 -6.97
C GLY A 439 12.31 12.68 -8.16
N LYS A 440 11.69 13.39 -9.11
CA LYS A 440 11.15 12.79 -10.34
C LYS A 440 12.25 12.42 -11.32
N GLU A 441 12.09 11.28 -11.99
CA GLU A 441 12.95 10.83 -13.10
C GLU A 441 14.43 10.72 -12.68
N VAL A 442 14.68 10.30 -11.43
CA VAL A 442 16.03 10.08 -10.89
C VAL A 442 16.55 8.70 -11.32
N GLU A 443 17.74 8.65 -11.90
CA GLU A 443 18.47 7.43 -12.26
C GLU A 443 19.74 7.31 -11.39
N GLY A 444 19.70 6.49 -10.35
CA GLY A 444 20.85 6.25 -9.46
C GLY A 444 20.45 5.98 -8.02
N ASN A 445 21.43 5.98 -7.12
CA ASN A 445 21.27 5.49 -5.75
C ASN A 445 21.63 6.54 -4.69
N ASN A 446 21.01 6.43 -3.51
CA ASN A 446 21.32 7.25 -2.33
C ASN A 446 21.14 8.77 -2.56
N ASN A 447 20.23 9.17 -3.45
CA ASN A 447 19.94 10.59 -3.69
C ASN A 447 18.88 11.10 -2.70
N ILE A 448 19.04 12.34 -2.23
CA ILE A 448 18.10 13.04 -1.36
C ILE A 448 17.54 14.24 -2.12
N ALA A 449 16.22 14.31 -2.24
CA ALA A 449 15.46 15.42 -2.81
C ALA A 449 14.41 15.90 -1.80
N LEU A 450 14.48 17.17 -1.38
CA LEU A 450 13.54 17.74 -0.40
C LEU A 450 13.11 19.16 -0.80
N GLY A 451 11.83 19.32 -1.16
CA GLY A 451 11.25 20.58 -1.61
C GLY A 451 10.59 20.46 -2.98
N LYS A 452 9.78 21.46 -3.35
CA LYS A 452 9.01 21.42 -4.59
C LYS A 452 9.95 21.30 -5.81
N LYS A 453 9.77 20.26 -6.63
CA LYS A 453 10.64 19.94 -7.79
C LYS A 453 12.14 19.83 -7.46
N SER A 454 12.51 19.50 -6.22
CA SER A 454 13.92 19.33 -5.85
C SER A 454 14.49 18.06 -6.48
N GLY A 455 15.73 18.11 -6.98
CA GLY A 455 16.48 16.93 -7.43
C GLY A 455 15.82 16.14 -8.56
N ASN A 456 15.15 16.80 -9.50
CA ASN A 456 14.52 16.15 -10.65
C ASN A 456 15.51 15.89 -11.78
N LYS A 457 15.31 14.79 -12.51
CA LYS A 457 16.14 14.33 -13.64
C LYS A 457 17.63 14.19 -13.30
N LEU A 458 17.94 13.89 -12.04
CA LEU A 458 19.30 13.58 -11.61
C LEU A 458 19.71 12.19 -12.09
N LYS A 459 20.92 12.10 -12.67
CA LYS A 459 21.51 10.82 -13.03
C LYS A 459 22.87 10.65 -12.35
N GLY A 460 22.96 9.68 -11.45
CA GLY A 460 24.12 9.40 -10.61
C GLY A 460 23.76 9.25 -9.13
N ASN A 461 24.79 9.19 -8.27
CA ASN A 461 24.65 8.70 -6.89
C ASN A 461 25.01 9.75 -5.84
N GLY A 462 24.41 9.63 -4.65
CA GLY A 462 24.83 10.37 -3.44
C GLY A 462 24.58 11.87 -3.51
N ASN A 463 23.66 12.34 -4.35
CA ASN A 463 23.36 13.76 -4.49
C ASN A 463 22.39 14.25 -3.41
N ILE A 464 22.56 15.48 -2.95
CA ILE A 464 21.68 16.13 -1.98
C ILE A 464 21.08 17.39 -2.62
N SER A 465 19.77 17.43 -2.74
CA SER A 465 18.99 18.55 -3.31
C SER A 465 17.95 18.98 -2.29
N ILE A 466 18.06 20.20 -1.76
CA ILE A 466 17.18 20.70 -0.71
C ILE A 466 16.74 22.14 -1.06
N GLY A 467 15.45 22.33 -1.31
CA GLY A 467 14.84 23.59 -1.71
C GLY A 467 14.03 23.47 -2.98
N GLU A 468 13.17 24.47 -3.21
CA GLU A 468 12.36 24.59 -4.44
C GLU A 468 13.27 24.65 -5.68
N GLU A 469 13.12 23.71 -6.61
CA GLU A 469 13.91 23.59 -7.83
C GLU A 469 15.45 23.52 -7.60
N ALA A 470 15.89 23.11 -6.40
CA ALA A 470 17.31 22.83 -6.15
C ALA A 470 17.76 21.61 -6.98
N ASN A 471 18.88 21.73 -7.69
CA ASN A 471 19.40 20.69 -8.58
C ASN A 471 18.36 20.11 -9.56
N SER A 472 17.47 20.96 -10.07
CA SER A 472 16.52 20.64 -11.14
C SER A 472 16.88 21.46 -12.38
N GLU A 473 16.95 20.79 -13.53
CA GLU A 473 17.16 21.38 -14.85
C GLU A 473 16.07 20.90 -15.82
N ASP A 474 15.98 21.52 -17.01
CA ASP A 474 15.05 21.07 -18.06
C ASP A 474 15.50 19.73 -18.67
N ASP A 475 16.81 19.51 -18.80
CA ASP A 475 17.45 18.28 -19.25
C ASP A 475 17.95 17.40 -18.09
N VAL A 476 18.45 16.20 -18.40
CA VAL A 476 19.06 15.29 -17.42
C VAL A 476 20.38 15.86 -16.89
N LEU A 477 20.50 15.94 -15.57
CA LEU A 477 21.71 16.40 -14.89
C LEU A 477 22.54 15.19 -14.44
N GLU A 478 23.55 14.82 -15.23
CA GLU A 478 24.50 13.75 -14.89
C GLU A 478 25.50 14.22 -13.83
N VAL A 479 25.29 13.83 -12.57
CA VAL A 479 26.07 14.30 -11.42
C VAL A 479 26.09 13.28 -10.27
N SER A 480 27.18 13.26 -9.50
CA SER A 480 27.31 12.42 -8.30
C SER A 480 28.04 13.14 -7.17
N ASN A 481 27.66 12.86 -5.93
CA ASN A 481 28.12 13.54 -4.71
C ASN A 481 27.93 15.06 -4.74
N ALA A 482 26.99 15.59 -5.54
CA ALA A 482 26.72 17.03 -5.59
C ALA A 482 25.73 17.46 -4.50
N ILE A 483 25.94 18.65 -3.96
CA ILE A 483 25.11 19.21 -2.88
C ILE A 483 24.53 20.54 -3.34
N ALA A 484 23.21 20.68 -3.40
CA ALA A 484 22.51 21.92 -3.71
C ALA A 484 21.47 22.21 -2.63
N ILE A 485 21.70 23.25 -1.83
CA ILE A 485 20.82 23.65 -0.73
C ILE A 485 20.42 25.13 -0.90
N GLY A 486 19.15 25.36 -1.19
CA GLY A 486 18.56 26.68 -1.45
C GLY A 486 17.65 26.66 -2.69
N LYS A 487 16.69 27.59 -2.76
CA LYS A 487 15.78 27.72 -3.91
C LYS A 487 16.59 27.94 -5.19
N LYS A 488 16.38 27.10 -6.22
CA LYS A 488 17.10 27.12 -7.51
C LYS A 488 18.64 27.08 -7.35
N SER A 489 19.16 26.49 -6.27
CA SER A 489 20.59 26.21 -6.12
C SER A 489 21.02 25.08 -7.05
N LYS A 490 22.25 25.12 -7.58
CA LYS A 490 22.72 24.23 -8.66
C LYS A 490 24.17 23.81 -8.44
N ALA A 491 24.42 22.51 -8.33
CA ALA A 491 25.76 21.92 -8.28
C ALA A 491 25.89 20.95 -9.47
N LYS A 492 26.55 21.40 -10.55
CA LYS A 492 26.42 20.80 -11.90
C LYS A 492 27.46 19.73 -12.25
N LYS A 493 28.44 19.49 -11.38
CA LYS A 493 29.54 18.53 -11.59
C LYS A 493 29.82 17.74 -10.32
N ALA A 494 30.57 16.65 -10.47
CA ALA A 494 30.84 15.74 -9.37
C ALA A 494 31.56 16.42 -8.19
N ASN A 495 31.08 16.15 -6.97
CA ASN A 495 31.58 16.75 -5.73
C ASN A 495 31.50 18.29 -5.68
N ALA A 496 30.69 18.93 -6.54
CA ALA A 496 30.41 20.36 -6.46
C ALA A 496 29.36 20.64 -5.38
N ALA A 497 29.40 21.83 -4.76
CA ALA A 497 28.46 22.19 -3.71
C ALA A 497 27.97 23.65 -3.82
N ALA A 498 26.66 23.87 -3.77
CA ALA A 498 26.00 25.15 -3.88
C ALA A 498 25.06 25.37 -2.68
N PHE A 499 25.32 26.41 -1.89
CA PHE A 499 24.58 26.75 -0.68
C PHE A 499 24.07 28.21 -0.77
N GLY A 500 22.76 28.38 -0.79
CA GLY A 500 22.07 29.66 -0.91
C GLY A 500 21.14 29.71 -2.11
N ASN A 501 20.11 30.56 -2.05
CA ASN A 501 19.16 30.70 -3.15
C ASN A 501 19.88 31.20 -4.42
N GLU A 502 19.54 30.62 -5.57
CA GLU A 502 20.13 30.90 -6.88
C GLU A 502 21.67 30.78 -6.92
N SER A 503 22.30 30.05 -5.98
CA SER A 503 23.74 29.76 -5.99
C SER A 503 24.08 28.68 -7.03
N GLU A 504 25.23 28.80 -7.70
CA GLU A 504 25.66 27.85 -8.72
C GLU A 504 27.13 27.44 -8.55
N ALA A 505 27.39 26.15 -8.42
CA ALA A 505 28.71 25.54 -8.50
C ALA A 505 28.77 24.76 -9.84
N SER A 506 29.26 25.41 -10.88
CA SER A 506 29.17 24.92 -12.26
C SER A 506 30.23 23.87 -12.59
N GLU A 507 31.31 23.76 -11.79
CA GLU A 507 32.51 22.99 -12.13
C GLU A 507 32.93 21.95 -11.08
N LEU A 508 33.81 21.03 -11.48
CA LEU A 508 34.29 19.90 -10.65
C LEU A 508 34.88 20.39 -9.32
N ARG A 509 34.43 19.81 -8.19
CA ARG A 509 34.90 20.16 -6.83
C ARG A 509 34.79 21.64 -6.46
N SER A 510 33.92 22.41 -7.13
CA SER A 510 33.70 23.84 -6.85
C SER A 510 32.68 24.06 -5.72
N LEU A 511 32.83 25.15 -4.97
CA LEU A 511 31.95 25.52 -3.84
C LEU A 511 31.40 26.93 -4.00
N ALA A 512 30.08 27.08 -4.12
CA ALA A 512 29.38 28.36 -4.08
C ALA A 512 28.59 28.51 -2.78
N LEU A 513 28.84 29.57 -2.01
CA LEU A 513 28.22 29.82 -0.71
C LEU A 513 27.71 31.28 -0.60
N GLY A 514 26.43 31.50 -0.88
CA GLY A 514 25.77 32.80 -0.81
C GLY A 514 24.66 32.98 -1.84
N TYR A 515 23.80 33.98 -1.65
CA TYR A 515 22.75 34.32 -2.64
C TYR A 515 23.39 34.68 -3.99
N LYS A 516 23.10 33.93 -5.06
CA LYS A 516 23.73 34.12 -6.38
C LYS A 516 25.26 34.01 -6.41
N ALA A 517 25.87 33.33 -5.43
CA ALA A 517 27.29 32.97 -5.54
C ALA A 517 27.49 32.01 -6.73
N ASN A 518 28.55 32.21 -7.54
CA ASN A 518 28.85 31.41 -8.71
C ASN A 518 30.32 30.92 -8.69
N ALA A 519 30.50 29.62 -8.49
CA ALA A 519 31.78 28.93 -8.58
C ALA A 519 31.86 28.20 -9.94
N SER A 520 32.21 28.98 -10.96
CA SER A 520 32.32 28.61 -12.38
C SER A 520 33.66 27.97 -12.78
N ILE A 521 34.59 27.77 -11.83
CA ILE A 521 35.92 27.22 -12.06
C ILE A 521 36.14 25.99 -11.17
N ALA A 522 36.79 24.96 -11.70
CA ALA A 522 37.10 23.75 -10.94
C ALA A 522 37.96 24.06 -9.70
N ASP A 523 37.83 23.25 -8.66
CA ASP A 523 38.60 23.35 -7.40
C ASP A 523 38.56 24.73 -6.72
N SER A 524 37.56 25.55 -7.06
CA SER A 524 37.47 26.96 -6.67
C SER A 524 36.26 27.25 -5.77
N VAL A 525 36.35 28.32 -4.99
CA VAL A 525 35.35 28.71 -3.99
C VAL A 525 34.85 30.13 -4.25
N ALA A 526 33.53 30.32 -4.30
CA ALA A 526 32.87 31.62 -4.29
C ALA A 526 32.08 31.79 -2.98
N ILE A 527 32.44 32.78 -2.16
CA ILE A 527 31.79 33.03 -0.86
C ILE A 527 31.23 34.45 -0.74
N GLY A 528 29.98 34.54 -0.30
CA GLY A 528 29.19 35.77 -0.19
C GLY A 528 28.28 36.00 -1.40
N SER A 529 27.22 36.80 -1.20
CA SER A 529 26.23 37.04 -2.25
C SER A 529 26.85 37.65 -3.52
N ASN A 530 26.45 37.16 -4.69
CA ASN A 530 27.00 37.49 -6.01
C ASN A 530 28.53 37.31 -6.15
N ALA A 531 29.21 36.58 -5.26
CA ALA A 531 30.63 36.29 -5.44
C ALA A 531 30.83 35.39 -6.67
N THR A 532 31.85 35.66 -7.49
CA THR A 532 32.11 34.92 -8.73
C THR A 532 33.57 34.50 -8.81
N THR A 533 33.84 33.24 -9.14
CA THR A 533 35.19 32.79 -9.55
C THR A 533 35.48 33.22 -10.99
N VAL A 534 36.73 33.54 -11.31
CA VAL A 534 37.14 34.00 -12.65
C VAL A 534 38.48 33.35 -13.02
N SER A 535 38.59 32.78 -14.21
CA SER A 535 39.79 32.08 -14.70
C SER A 535 40.94 33.02 -15.05
N THR A 536 40.64 34.10 -15.77
CA THR A 536 41.52 35.24 -16.08
C THR A 536 40.67 36.47 -16.45
N SER A 537 41.09 37.66 -16.04
CA SER A 537 40.53 38.95 -16.48
C SER A 537 41.58 40.06 -16.41
N ASN A 538 41.27 41.25 -16.91
CA ASN A 538 42.15 42.42 -16.83
C ASN A 538 42.57 42.80 -15.39
N TYR A 539 41.87 42.28 -14.38
CA TYR A 539 42.08 42.57 -12.96
C TYR A 539 42.34 41.31 -12.11
N SER A 540 42.46 40.14 -12.74
CA SER A 540 42.71 38.86 -12.05
C SER A 540 43.46 37.86 -12.92
N MET A 541 44.60 37.38 -12.44
CA MET A 541 45.33 36.25 -13.04
C MET A 541 44.63 34.89 -12.81
N GLY A 542 43.60 34.85 -11.94
CA GLY A 542 42.73 33.70 -11.69
C GLY A 542 43.43 32.35 -11.48
N THR A 543 43.31 31.44 -12.44
CA THR A 543 43.94 30.10 -12.44
C THR A 543 45.08 29.98 -13.46
N ASP A 544 45.77 31.07 -13.78
CA ASP A 544 47.01 31.01 -14.57
C ASP A 544 48.07 30.14 -13.82
N LYS A 545 48.95 29.51 -14.60
CA LYS A 545 50.01 28.62 -14.12
C LYS A 545 51.35 29.34 -13.96
N ASN A 546 51.42 30.65 -14.18
CA ASN A 546 52.66 31.44 -14.10
C ASN A 546 52.57 32.57 -13.06
N TYR A 547 52.71 32.22 -11.79
CA TYR A 547 52.77 33.16 -10.66
C TYR A 547 54.19 33.35 -10.11
N ASN A 548 55.21 32.75 -10.71
CA ASN A 548 56.57 32.73 -10.16
C ASN A 548 57.34 34.05 -10.31
N SER A 549 56.93 34.95 -11.22
CA SER A 549 57.57 36.26 -11.39
C SER A 549 56.72 37.27 -12.15
N MET A 550 56.88 38.56 -11.84
CA MET A 550 56.38 39.68 -12.64
C MET A 550 57.52 40.63 -13.00
N GLY A 551 57.64 40.97 -14.29
CA GLY A 551 58.53 42.03 -14.75
C GLY A 551 57.82 43.39 -14.67
N ILE A 552 58.45 44.37 -14.03
CA ILE A 552 58.05 45.77 -14.07
C ILE A 552 59.31 46.57 -14.44
N ASP A 553 59.25 47.25 -15.58
CA ASP A 553 60.41 47.84 -16.27
C ASP A 553 61.57 46.83 -16.39
N ASN A 554 62.79 47.21 -16.00
CA ASN A 554 63.98 46.36 -15.99
C ASN A 554 64.15 45.52 -14.70
N HIS A 555 63.12 45.39 -13.85
CA HIS A 555 63.19 44.59 -12.62
C HIS A 555 62.22 43.40 -12.66
N THR A 556 62.74 42.22 -12.31
CA THR A 556 61.95 40.99 -12.15
C THR A 556 61.70 40.75 -10.66
N PHE A 557 60.44 40.83 -10.24
CA PHE A 557 59.99 40.41 -8.92
C PHE A 557 59.69 38.92 -8.97
N ASN A 558 60.37 38.11 -8.15
CA ASN A 558 60.09 36.68 -8.01
C ASN A 558 59.14 36.44 -6.83
N PHE A 559 58.23 35.49 -6.95
CA PHE A 559 57.24 35.17 -5.92
C PHE A 559 57.22 33.68 -5.56
N ALA A 560 56.79 33.39 -4.33
CA ALA A 560 56.44 32.04 -3.90
C ALA A 560 55.10 31.58 -4.53
N GLY A 561 54.81 30.28 -4.43
CA GLY A 561 53.57 29.66 -4.92
C GLY A 561 53.72 28.77 -6.16
N GLY A 562 54.81 28.92 -6.92
CA GLY A 562 55.16 28.01 -8.02
C GLY A 562 54.23 28.12 -9.24
N LYS A 563 54.02 26.99 -9.93
CA LYS A 563 53.27 26.93 -11.22
C LYS A 563 51.87 26.30 -11.16
N ASN A 564 51.44 25.87 -9.97
CA ASN A 564 50.26 25.02 -9.81
C ASN A 564 49.19 25.68 -8.94
N VAL A 565 48.57 26.75 -9.45
CA VAL A 565 47.31 27.25 -8.88
C VAL A 565 46.20 26.30 -9.32
N VAL A 566 45.61 25.58 -8.36
CA VAL A 566 44.56 24.58 -8.64
C VAL A 566 43.18 25.20 -8.81
N GLY A 567 42.92 26.33 -8.15
CA GLY A 567 41.64 27.02 -8.12
C GLY A 567 41.75 28.36 -7.39
N VAL A 568 40.66 29.14 -7.37
CA VAL A 568 40.61 30.49 -6.77
C VAL A 568 39.63 30.58 -5.62
N PHE A 569 39.93 31.42 -4.63
CA PHE A 569 39.02 31.78 -3.54
C PHE A 569 38.48 33.20 -3.75
N SER A 570 37.24 33.32 -4.22
CA SER A 570 36.59 34.60 -4.49
C SER A 570 35.63 34.99 -3.37
N VAL A 571 35.80 36.22 -2.87
CA VAL A 571 34.91 36.84 -1.87
C VAL A 571 33.96 37.88 -2.49
N GLY A 572 33.86 37.97 -3.83
CA GLY A 572 33.16 39.07 -4.49
C GLY A 572 33.15 38.98 -6.01
N ASN A 573 32.89 40.11 -6.66
CA ASN A 573 33.02 40.28 -8.11
C ASN A 573 33.55 41.70 -8.42
N GLU A 574 33.70 42.03 -9.71
CA GLU A 574 34.27 43.32 -10.18
C GLU A 574 33.59 44.57 -9.61
N THR A 575 32.29 44.47 -9.28
CA THR A 575 31.49 45.59 -8.74
C THR A 575 31.21 45.47 -7.24
N GLN A 576 31.39 44.27 -6.66
CA GLN A 576 31.03 43.94 -5.28
C GLN A 576 32.21 43.27 -4.57
N THR A 577 33.18 44.09 -4.17
CA THR A 577 34.34 43.66 -3.38
C THR A 577 33.99 43.52 -1.90
N ARG A 578 34.77 42.74 -1.15
CA ARG A 578 34.62 42.56 0.31
C ARG A 578 35.95 42.78 1.02
N ARG A 579 35.89 43.41 2.19
CA ARG A 579 37.05 43.54 3.09
C ARG A 579 37.20 42.26 3.90
N ILE A 580 38.34 41.58 3.74
CA ILE A 580 38.74 40.49 4.65
C ILE A 580 39.27 41.14 5.93
N GLN A 581 38.75 40.73 7.09
CA GLN A 581 39.04 41.35 8.39
C GLN A 581 39.59 40.29 9.37
N HIS A 582 40.29 40.75 10.41
CA HIS A 582 40.94 39.90 11.42
C HIS A 582 42.02 38.96 10.85
N VAL A 583 42.68 39.35 9.76
CA VAL A 583 43.84 38.64 9.19
C VAL A 583 45.07 38.91 10.05
N ALA A 584 45.62 37.86 10.67
CA ALA A 584 46.88 37.91 11.40
C ALA A 584 48.05 38.29 10.46
N PRO A 585 49.18 38.80 10.97
CA PRO A 585 50.36 39.04 10.13
C PRO A 585 50.86 37.73 9.51
N GLY A 586 50.93 37.65 8.17
CA GLY A 586 51.51 36.50 7.47
C GLY A 586 53.04 36.45 7.61
N LEU A 587 53.65 35.30 7.35
CA LEU A 587 55.11 35.20 7.28
C LEU A 587 55.66 36.09 6.16
N ILE A 588 56.77 36.79 6.42
CA ILE A 588 57.52 37.55 5.40
C ILE A 588 58.82 36.79 5.12
N SER A 589 58.83 35.99 4.05
CA SER A 589 59.99 35.24 3.54
C SER A 589 59.88 35.05 2.02
N ALA A 590 60.94 34.56 1.37
CA ALA A 590 60.95 34.33 -0.09
C ALA A 590 60.06 33.16 -0.53
N GLU A 591 59.66 32.30 0.42
CA GLU A 591 58.85 31.11 0.24
C GLU A 591 57.40 31.27 0.75
N SER A 592 57.06 32.43 1.33
CA SER A 592 55.76 32.64 1.98
C SER A 592 54.60 32.75 1.00
N THR A 593 53.52 32.00 1.26
CA THR A 593 52.24 32.07 0.55
C THR A 593 51.11 32.64 1.43
N ASP A 594 51.45 33.32 2.52
CA ASP A 594 50.48 33.87 3.46
C ASP A 594 49.85 35.19 2.97
N ALA A 595 48.64 35.47 3.42
CA ALA A 595 48.00 36.77 3.19
C ALA A 595 48.69 37.87 4.02
N ILE A 596 49.16 38.92 3.35
CA ILE A 596 49.72 40.11 4.00
C ILE A 596 48.60 41.01 4.52
N ASN A 597 48.68 41.43 5.79
CA ASN A 597 47.70 42.33 6.39
C ASN A 597 48.13 43.81 6.32
N GLY A 598 47.18 44.71 6.61
CA GLY A 598 47.41 46.15 6.54
C GLY A 598 48.50 46.68 7.49
N SER A 599 48.79 46.01 8.61
CA SER A 599 49.83 46.45 9.55
C SER A 599 51.24 46.14 9.04
N GLN A 600 51.41 45.04 8.32
CA GLN A 600 52.67 44.69 7.66
C GLN A 600 52.98 45.68 6.53
N LEU A 601 51.99 45.96 5.66
CA LEU A 601 52.14 46.97 4.62
C LEU A 601 52.41 48.37 5.22
N TYR A 602 51.70 48.74 6.29
CA TYR A 602 51.94 49.99 7.01
C TYR A 602 53.35 50.09 7.60
N SER A 603 53.94 48.97 8.06
CA SER A 603 55.31 48.95 8.57
C SER A 603 56.39 49.24 7.52
N PHE A 604 56.07 49.00 6.24
CA PHE A 604 56.96 49.24 5.10
C PHE A 604 56.92 50.70 4.58
N ILE A 605 55.91 51.49 4.97
CA ILE A 605 55.80 52.90 4.55
C ILE A 605 57.04 53.65 5.03
N PRO A 606 57.83 54.27 4.12
CA PRO A 606 59.02 55.01 4.50
C PRO A 606 58.66 56.12 5.50
N ARG A 607 59.21 56.03 6.71
CA ARG A 607 59.15 57.13 7.68
C ARG A 607 60.15 58.21 7.25
N VAL A 608 59.77 58.98 6.22
CA VAL A 608 60.49 60.19 5.82
C VAL A 608 60.28 61.24 6.91
N SER A 609 61.09 61.15 7.96
CA SER A 609 61.19 62.17 8.98
C SER A 609 61.91 63.37 8.37
N PHE A 610 61.13 64.32 7.85
CA PHE A 610 61.64 65.64 7.47
C PHE A 610 62.15 66.36 8.72
N TYR A 611 63.41 66.09 9.07
CA TYR A 611 64.16 66.98 9.96
C TYR A 611 64.42 68.28 9.22
N SER A 612 63.50 69.23 9.35
CA SER A 612 63.81 70.65 9.21
C SER A 612 64.72 71.04 10.38
N GLY A 613 65.98 70.59 10.31
CA GLY A 613 67.08 70.93 11.21
C GLY A 613 67.52 72.38 11.03
N GLY A 614 66.56 73.30 11.10
CA GLY A 614 66.80 74.73 11.05
C GLY A 614 67.39 75.19 12.36
N ALA A 615 68.68 75.49 12.35
CA ALA A 615 69.16 76.62 13.14
C ALA A 615 68.35 77.85 12.70
N LYS A 616 67.52 78.37 13.60
CA LYS A 616 66.56 79.43 13.33
C LYS A 616 67.31 80.66 12.80
N ALA A 617 67.04 81.08 11.56
CA ALA A 617 67.66 82.26 10.99
C ALA A 617 67.38 83.49 11.87
N PRO A 618 68.40 84.31 12.24
CA PRO A 618 68.18 85.55 12.97
C PRO A 618 67.25 86.49 12.19
N ALA A 619 66.38 87.20 12.91
CA ALA A 619 65.41 88.11 12.29
C ALA A 619 66.14 89.19 11.46
N GLY A 620 65.87 89.25 10.16
CA GLY A 620 66.44 90.24 9.23
C GLY A 620 67.23 89.67 8.04
N ALA A 621 67.54 88.36 8.01
CA ALA A 621 68.21 87.75 6.85
C ALA A 621 67.24 87.56 5.66
N THR A 622 67.58 88.11 4.50
CA THR A 622 66.77 88.05 3.26
C THR A 622 67.17 86.93 2.30
N THR A 623 68.16 86.11 2.64
CA THR A 623 68.57 84.93 1.86
C THR A 623 68.84 83.72 2.76
N SER A 624 68.26 82.57 2.41
CA SER A 624 68.67 81.26 2.95
C SER A 624 70.06 80.89 2.43
N PRO A 625 70.80 80.00 3.12
CA PRO A 625 72.08 79.49 2.63
C PRO A 625 71.93 78.88 1.24
N ALA A 626 72.92 79.11 0.37
CA ALA A 626 72.95 78.49 -0.95
C ALA A 626 73.11 76.97 -0.81
N ILE A 627 72.15 76.22 -1.32
CA ILE A 627 72.29 74.78 -1.57
C ILE A 627 73.33 74.63 -2.68
N GLY A 628 74.40 73.88 -2.41
CA GLY A 628 75.45 73.62 -3.39
C GLY A 628 74.91 72.87 -4.60
N THR A 629 75.24 73.34 -5.80
CA THR A 629 74.80 72.74 -7.06
C THR A 629 75.68 71.55 -7.43
N THR A 630 75.49 70.40 -6.77
CA THR A 630 76.15 69.15 -7.18
C THR A 630 75.23 67.95 -6.94
N GLU A 631 75.07 67.14 -8.00
CA GLU A 631 74.32 65.88 -8.07
C GLU A 631 72.87 65.89 -7.54
N VAL A 632 71.92 66.06 -8.47
CA VAL A 632 70.58 65.49 -8.32
C VAL A 632 70.73 63.97 -8.36
N ALA A 633 70.79 63.32 -7.19
CA ALA A 633 70.66 61.87 -7.12
C ALA A 633 69.23 61.50 -7.52
N LYS A 634 69.02 61.21 -8.81
CA LYS A 634 67.74 60.68 -9.31
C LYS A 634 67.37 59.35 -8.66
N ASP A 635 68.38 58.63 -8.15
CA ASP A 635 68.25 57.30 -7.58
C ASP A 635 69.04 57.21 -6.27
N LEU A 636 68.36 57.28 -5.13
CA LEU A 636 69.00 57.03 -3.84
C LEU A 636 68.61 55.63 -3.34
N LEU A 637 69.61 54.75 -3.23
CA LEU A 637 69.46 53.42 -2.68
C LEU A 637 69.67 53.43 -1.16
N VAL A 638 68.61 53.20 -0.39
CA VAL A 638 68.67 53.07 1.07
C VAL A 638 68.27 51.64 1.44
N ASN A 639 69.21 50.83 1.92
CA ASN A 639 69.00 49.42 2.27
C ASN A 639 68.28 48.61 1.16
N GLY A 640 68.63 48.85 -0.11
CA GLY A 640 68.04 48.18 -1.27
C GLY A 640 66.73 48.78 -1.79
N LEU A 641 66.11 49.72 -1.07
CA LEU A 641 64.99 50.51 -1.56
C LEU A 641 65.48 51.70 -2.37
N ARG A 642 65.14 51.73 -3.66
CA ARG A 642 65.27 52.89 -4.54
C ARG A 642 64.09 53.83 -4.28
N MET A 643 64.36 55.04 -3.81
CA MET A 643 63.33 56.07 -3.66
C MET A 643 63.41 57.05 -4.84
N ASP A 644 62.34 57.11 -5.63
CA ASP A 644 62.11 58.18 -6.59
C ASP A 644 61.40 59.33 -5.87
N PHE A 645 61.96 60.53 -5.97
CA PHE A 645 61.46 61.75 -5.34
C PHE A 645 60.60 62.60 -6.30
N GLY A 646 60.47 62.18 -7.56
CA GLY A 646 59.73 62.86 -8.62
C GLY A 646 60.38 64.15 -9.12
N ASP A 647 59.88 64.66 -10.25
CA ASP A 647 60.33 65.93 -10.81
C ASP A 647 59.91 67.10 -9.90
N GLY A 648 60.81 67.52 -9.02
CA GLY A 648 60.61 68.68 -8.13
C GLY A 648 61.32 68.59 -6.78
N LEU A 649 61.73 67.40 -6.35
CA LEU A 649 62.56 67.19 -5.16
C LEU A 649 63.92 66.60 -5.52
N TYR A 650 64.96 66.98 -4.77
CA TYR A 650 66.28 66.38 -4.82
C TYR A 650 66.59 65.73 -3.47
N ALA A 651 67.33 64.62 -3.50
CA ALA A 651 67.90 63.99 -2.32
C ALA A 651 69.43 64.03 -2.38
N GLU A 652 70.07 64.44 -1.30
CA GLU A 652 71.53 64.52 -1.18
C GLU A 652 71.99 63.67 0.01
N LYS A 653 72.84 62.68 -0.24
CA LYS A 653 73.47 61.88 0.82
C LYS A 653 74.63 62.68 1.41
N ARG A 654 74.59 62.96 2.71
CA ARG A 654 75.68 63.62 3.45
C ARG A 654 76.12 62.75 4.62
N THR A 655 77.42 62.49 4.70
CA THR A 655 78.04 61.81 5.82
C THR A 655 78.58 62.85 6.79
N ASP A 656 78.18 62.79 8.07
CA ASP A 656 78.79 63.58 9.15
C ASP A 656 79.28 62.67 10.29
N SER A 657 79.79 63.26 11.37
CA SER A 657 80.35 62.54 12.53
C SER A 657 79.33 61.66 13.29
N LYS A 658 78.05 61.67 12.92
CA LYS A 658 76.96 60.88 13.50
C LYS A 658 76.37 59.85 12.55
N GLY A 659 76.85 59.76 11.30
CA GLY A 659 76.42 58.76 10.32
C GLY A 659 76.10 59.31 8.92
N ASP A 660 75.50 58.46 8.09
CA ASP A 660 74.95 58.83 6.79
C ASP A 660 73.53 59.39 6.95
N PHE A 661 73.32 60.63 6.49
CA PHE A 661 72.03 61.31 6.49
C PHE A 661 71.60 61.68 5.07
N ILE A 662 70.29 61.89 4.88
CA ILE A 662 69.69 62.20 3.59
C ILE A 662 68.93 63.51 3.74
N PHE A 663 69.36 64.55 3.02
CA PHE A 663 68.61 65.79 2.90
C PHE A 663 67.69 65.69 1.69
N VAL A 664 66.39 65.90 1.87
CA VAL A 664 65.41 65.99 0.79
C VAL A 664 64.85 67.41 0.75
N GLY A 665 64.97 68.10 -0.39
CA GLY A 665 64.51 69.48 -0.58
C GLY A 665 63.83 69.69 -1.93
N SER A 666 62.98 70.72 -2.06
CA SER A 666 62.36 71.05 -3.35
C SER A 666 63.24 72.00 -4.17
N ASN A 667 63.24 71.83 -5.49
CA ASN A 667 64.10 72.60 -6.40
C ASN A 667 63.28 73.61 -7.21
N THR A 668 62.78 74.67 -6.55
CA THR A 668 61.91 75.69 -7.16
C THR A 668 62.50 77.09 -7.06
N LYS A 669 62.98 77.62 -8.19
CA LYS A 669 63.20 79.06 -8.46
C LYS A 669 62.80 79.38 -9.91
N ASN A 670 62.06 80.49 -10.08
CA ASN A 670 61.41 81.01 -11.32
C ASN A 670 60.26 80.14 -11.88
N THR A 671 59.16 80.65 -12.46
CA THR A 671 58.44 81.96 -12.55
C THR A 671 57.07 81.65 -13.23
N THR A 672 55.92 82.33 -13.06
CA THR A 672 55.46 83.59 -12.41
C THR A 672 53.99 83.35 -11.96
N GLY A 673 53.10 84.27 -11.52
CA GLY A 673 53.06 85.73 -11.37
C GLY A 673 51.75 86.33 -11.89
N ASP A 674 50.68 86.35 -11.08
CA ASP A 674 49.50 87.23 -11.23
C ASP A 674 48.79 87.40 -9.87
N ALA A 675 48.07 88.51 -9.64
CA ALA A 675 47.70 88.97 -8.29
C ALA A 675 46.28 89.55 -8.13
N GLY A 676 45.72 89.43 -6.90
CA GLY A 676 44.45 90.03 -6.47
C GLY A 676 43.25 89.06 -6.55
N VAL A 677 42.25 89.05 -5.66
CA VAL A 677 41.84 90.05 -4.66
C VAL A 677 41.37 89.34 -3.37
N ALA A 678 41.42 90.00 -2.21
CA ALA A 678 40.98 89.43 -0.93
C ALA A 678 39.44 89.40 -0.77
N GLY A 679 38.90 88.26 -0.29
CA GLY A 679 37.52 88.10 0.17
C GLY A 679 37.40 88.13 1.70
N PRO A 680 36.23 88.47 2.28
CA PRO A 680 36.12 88.91 3.67
C PRO A 680 36.20 87.79 4.72
N LYS A 681 36.52 88.23 5.94
CA LYS A 681 36.58 87.46 7.19
C LYS A 681 35.27 86.69 7.44
N GLY A 682 35.38 85.37 7.62
CA GLY A 682 34.22 84.51 7.93
C GLY A 682 33.65 84.76 9.32
N ASP A 683 32.33 84.82 9.41
CA ASP A 683 31.59 84.97 10.66
C ASP A 683 31.46 83.67 11.45
N LYS A 684 31.23 83.84 12.75
CA LYS A 684 31.16 82.77 13.76
C LYS A 684 29.96 81.86 13.52
N GLY A 685 30.21 80.56 13.39
CA GLY A 685 29.15 79.57 13.10
C GLY A 685 28.05 79.51 14.15
N ASN A 686 26.80 79.50 13.67
CA ASN A 686 25.62 79.24 14.50
C ASN A 686 25.41 77.74 14.72
N LYS A 687 24.72 77.43 15.81
CA LYS A 687 24.31 76.07 16.21
C LYS A 687 23.40 75.46 15.13
N GLY A 688 23.71 74.25 14.68
CA GLY A 688 22.94 73.58 13.63
C GLY A 688 21.50 73.27 14.05
N ASP A 689 20.55 73.69 13.23
CA ASP A 689 19.14 73.36 13.39
C ASP A 689 18.83 71.92 12.98
N LYS A 690 17.70 71.43 13.50
CA LYS A 690 17.19 70.07 13.33
C LYS A 690 16.83 69.82 11.86
N GLY A 691 17.48 68.83 11.24
CA GLY A 691 17.33 68.54 9.82
C GLY A 691 15.89 68.33 9.37
N ASP A 692 15.57 68.90 8.21
CA ASP A 692 14.23 68.83 7.62
C ASP A 692 13.81 67.39 7.27
N LYS A 693 12.52 67.16 7.43
CA LYS A 693 11.86 65.90 7.12
C LYS A 693 11.83 65.72 5.62
N GLY A 694 12.57 64.72 5.11
CA GLY A 694 12.62 64.42 3.67
C GLY A 694 11.24 64.24 3.05
N ASP A 695 11.12 64.65 1.78
CA ASP A 695 9.87 64.62 1.04
C ASP A 695 9.26 63.23 1.01
N LYS A 696 7.95 63.20 1.23
CA LYS A 696 7.16 61.97 1.17
C LYS A 696 7.03 61.58 -0.30
N GLY A 697 7.78 60.57 -0.72
CA GLY A 697 7.61 59.96 -2.04
C GLY A 697 6.16 59.55 -2.27
N ASP A 698 5.71 59.69 -3.52
CA ASP A 698 4.33 59.39 -3.89
C ASP A 698 3.94 57.97 -3.48
N LYS A 699 2.79 57.86 -2.84
CA LYS A 699 2.23 56.58 -2.44
C LYS A 699 1.76 55.86 -3.70
N GLY A 700 2.56 54.91 -4.18
CA GLY A 700 2.13 53.99 -5.23
C GLY A 700 0.79 53.35 -4.86
N ASP A 701 -0.05 53.11 -5.87
CA ASP A 701 -1.40 52.60 -5.65
C ASP A 701 -1.38 51.32 -4.82
N LYS A 702 -2.21 51.32 -3.78
CA LYS A 702 -2.38 50.13 -2.94
C LYS A 702 -3.16 49.11 -3.77
N GLY A 703 -2.46 48.11 -4.30
CA GLY A 703 -3.10 46.95 -4.91
C GLY A 703 -4.16 46.35 -3.98
N ASP A 704 -5.26 45.88 -4.56
CA ASP A 704 -6.39 45.36 -3.80
C ASP A 704 -5.93 44.31 -2.79
N THR A 705 -6.26 44.55 -1.52
CA THR A 705 -5.98 43.60 -0.46
C THR A 705 -6.95 42.44 -0.64
N GLY A 706 -6.42 41.25 -0.95
CA GLY A 706 -7.23 40.03 -0.96
C GLY A 706 -7.96 39.89 0.38
N GLN A 707 -9.16 39.29 0.34
CA GLN A 707 -9.89 39.00 1.58
C GLN A 707 -9.10 37.97 2.38
N ASP A 708 -8.44 38.42 3.45
CA ASP A 708 -7.85 37.53 4.44
C ASP A 708 -8.96 36.63 5.02
N GLY A 709 -8.75 35.31 4.94
CA GLY A 709 -9.68 34.34 5.48
C GLY A 709 -9.86 34.51 7.00
N ALA A 710 -11.02 34.10 7.51
CA ALA A 710 -11.34 34.21 8.94
C ALA A 710 -10.21 33.61 9.80
N ALA A 711 -9.69 34.41 10.73
CA ALA A 711 -8.63 33.97 11.63
C ALA A 711 -9.08 32.75 12.45
N GLY A 712 -8.30 31.67 12.39
CA GLY A 712 -8.54 30.48 13.20
C GLY A 712 -8.52 30.81 14.69
N ALA A 713 -9.35 30.11 15.46
CA ALA A 713 -9.42 30.32 16.91
C ALA A 713 -8.05 30.17 17.57
N GLN A 714 -7.68 31.13 18.42
CA GLN A 714 -6.43 31.09 19.17
C GLN A 714 -6.39 29.84 20.06
N GLY A 715 -5.43 28.96 19.83
CA GLY A 715 -5.22 27.76 20.66
C GLY A 715 -4.96 28.13 22.12
N PRO A 716 -5.32 27.25 23.08
CA PRO A 716 -5.07 27.51 24.49
C PRO A 716 -3.58 27.72 24.73
N LYS A 717 -3.25 28.70 25.57
CA LYS A 717 -1.89 28.99 26.00
C LYS A 717 -1.36 27.77 26.76
N GLY A 718 -0.29 27.16 26.25
CA GLY A 718 0.35 26.00 26.89
C GLY A 718 0.80 26.30 28.31
N ASP A 719 0.70 25.30 29.18
CA ASP A 719 1.09 25.41 30.58
C ASP A 719 2.58 25.76 30.73
N LYS A 720 2.88 26.54 31.76
CA LYS A 720 4.26 26.94 32.07
C LYS A 720 4.99 25.72 32.64
N GLY A 721 6.02 25.26 31.93
CA GLY A 721 6.86 24.15 32.40
C GLY A 721 7.49 24.42 33.77
N ASP A 722 7.62 23.36 34.56
CA ASP A 722 8.16 23.41 35.92
C ASP A 722 9.59 23.95 35.95
N PRO A 723 9.99 24.69 37.02
CA PRO A 723 11.38 25.07 37.23
C PRO A 723 12.30 23.84 37.30
N GLY A 724 13.45 23.90 36.62
CA GLY A 724 14.47 22.87 36.72
C GLY A 724 15.00 22.74 38.15
N GLN A 725 15.29 21.50 38.58
CA GLN A 725 15.86 21.25 39.90
C GLN A 725 17.27 21.83 40.01
N ASP A 726 17.58 22.42 41.18
CA ASP A 726 18.90 22.97 41.48
C ASP A 726 19.98 21.88 41.42
N GLY A 727 21.12 22.21 40.79
CA GLY A 727 22.25 21.29 40.68
C GLY A 727 22.88 20.98 42.04
N ALA A 728 23.26 19.72 42.26
CA ALA A 728 23.89 19.29 43.50
C ALA A 728 25.19 20.07 43.79
N ALA A 729 25.37 20.50 45.03
CA ALA A 729 26.58 21.17 45.47
C ALA A 729 27.79 20.21 45.41
N GLY A 730 28.84 20.60 44.70
CA GLY A 730 30.06 19.81 44.57
C GLY A 730 30.88 19.77 45.87
N ALA A 731 31.36 18.58 46.22
CA ALA A 731 32.34 18.29 47.26
C ALA A 731 33.29 17.20 46.75
#